data_AF-A0A7S4RPB6-F1
#
_entry.id   AF-A0A7S4RPB6-F1
#
_cell.length_a   1.000
_cell.length_b   1.000
_cell.length_c   1.000
_cell.angle_alpha   90.00
_cell.angle_beta   90.00
_cell.angle_gamma   90.00
#
_symmetry.space_group_name_H-M   'P 1'
#
loop_
_entity.id
_entity.type
_entity.pdbx_description
1 polymer ?
#
loop_
_entity_poly.entity_id
_entity_poly.type
_entity_poly.pdbx_seq_one_letter_code
_entity_poly.pdbx_strand_id
1 'polypeptide(L)'
;GLAPRRCRPQRRGAARLRTRQRARAAEGGEGGLLVVCGPSGAGKSTLANELLSDDSLRSCIGLVVSHTTRSPRCGEVDGVHYHFVAREDMERMISSGEFLEYAEVHGNIYGTSFAAINAERSAGRVCLLDIDLQGVRNLRNHLAGGGMPGCTVRFVLVKPMGGLATLEARLRARGADDEASIERRLETARRELEDCSAEAWDCTIVNEDGNLRASAYTFRGVLQDLLPSPATASHGSTAAPSQPELAQKALQDEVDEEGSAPALELPPKSVFSEFSAIARALGSDGVDLGQGFPNFDPPEFVVQALRRELESQSDGGPRTRHQYTRTAGQPKLVQLLAERYSRHLERPLDPMKNVGVTVGATGGLFLALQVALERAPPGACEIVALEPFFELYRSQTSGLGATLVTVPMAFDRERRSFALDAEALGRTLGPQTAALIVNSPHNPTGKAFEEEELKAIADLVLLHPHLMVISDEVYKYMIFDHPGGAAGCDKPAGHIHFANLPGMWERTVTVSSAGKTFGITGWQIGWVVGPSEWIEPIHRFMPNLQFCAPTLMQRALGTVLEVAHKPYADCQSYYEWLRRDYSQRRRIMVEALEAAGITTVRSQGGFFMLGDIAGLTGPSGPLASSWRAAERPGEPLDWTFCRALAAELGIVALPVSPFFGPGAPPDVRTRFARFCFAKTDATLEEAKLRLARLHALRA
;
A
#
# COMPACT_ATOMS: atom_id res chain seq x y z
N GLY A 1 -15.97 -56.84 63.75
CA GLY A 1 -17.41 -56.96 64.08
C GLY A 1 -18.06 -55.61 63.91
N LEU A 2 -19.31 -55.63 63.40
CA LEU A 2 -20.25 -54.51 63.19
C LEU A 2 -20.12 -53.71 61.88
N ALA A 3 -20.96 -54.11 60.92
CA ALA A 3 -21.62 -53.19 59.97
C ALA A 3 -22.80 -52.46 60.69
N PRO A 4 -23.70 -51.76 59.97
CA PRO A 4 -23.63 -50.40 59.45
C PRO A 4 -24.72 -49.49 60.09
N ARG A 5 -24.75 -48.18 59.78
CA ARG A 5 -25.96 -47.34 59.97
C ARG A 5 -26.37 -46.66 58.66
N ARG A 6 -27.55 -47.03 58.17
CA ARG A 6 -28.32 -46.34 57.13
C ARG A 6 -28.93 -45.05 57.70
N CYS A 7 -29.03 -44.00 56.90
CA CYS A 7 -30.11 -43.02 57.02
C CYS A 7 -30.56 -42.50 55.65
N ARG A 8 -31.88 -42.28 55.54
CA ARG A 8 -32.72 -42.09 54.34
C ARG A 8 -32.61 -40.68 53.70
N PRO A 9 -33.10 -40.51 52.45
CA PRO A 9 -32.99 -39.27 51.69
C PRO A 9 -34.12 -38.28 52.02
N GLN A 10 -33.82 -36.98 52.06
CA GLN A 10 -34.84 -35.93 51.98
C GLN A 10 -34.74 -35.20 50.64
N ARG A 11 -35.74 -35.46 49.79
CA ARG A 11 -36.13 -34.62 48.65
C ARG A 11 -36.66 -33.28 49.19
N ARG A 12 -36.02 -32.18 48.81
CA ARG A 12 -36.64 -30.85 48.59
C ARG A 12 -35.58 -29.92 47.99
N GLY A 13 -35.69 -29.60 46.70
CA GLY A 13 -34.75 -28.67 46.07
C GLY A 13 -34.86 -28.50 44.54
N ALA A 14 -35.68 -29.27 43.83
CA ALA A 14 -35.71 -29.22 42.36
C ALA A 14 -36.54 -28.05 41.76
N ALA A 15 -37.28 -27.28 42.56
CA ALA A 15 -38.17 -26.23 42.06
C ALA A 15 -37.63 -24.79 42.18
N ARG A 16 -36.51 -24.56 42.90
CA ARG A 16 -35.90 -23.22 43.07
C ARG A 16 -34.62 -22.99 42.26
N LEU A 17 -34.09 -24.02 41.60
CA LEU A 17 -32.91 -23.90 40.72
C LEU A 17 -33.27 -23.51 39.27
N ARG A 18 -34.50 -23.83 38.80
CA ARG A 18 -34.95 -23.46 37.45
C ARG A 18 -35.30 -21.98 37.28
N THR A 19 -35.67 -21.28 38.36
CA THR A 19 -35.95 -19.84 38.34
C THR A 19 -34.71 -18.97 38.55
N ARG A 20 -33.64 -19.51 39.17
CA ARG A 20 -32.35 -18.80 39.32
C ARG A 20 -31.43 -18.93 38.09
N GLN A 21 -31.58 -19.98 37.27
CA GLN A 21 -30.89 -20.07 35.98
C GLN A 21 -31.46 -19.14 34.90
N ARG A 22 -32.74 -18.73 35.01
CA ARG A 22 -33.30 -17.65 34.16
C ARG A 22 -32.84 -16.25 34.59
N ALA A 23 -32.52 -16.05 35.87
CA ALA A 23 -32.12 -14.75 36.41
C ALA A 23 -30.60 -14.48 36.37
N ARG A 24 -29.76 -15.51 36.13
CA ARG A 24 -28.31 -15.35 35.91
C ARG A 24 -27.88 -15.35 34.44
N ALA A 25 -28.83 -15.52 33.51
CA ALA A 25 -28.60 -15.35 32.07
C ALA A 25 -28.83 -13.90 31.59
N ALA A 26 -29.10 -12.97 32.51
CA ALA A 26 -29.45 -11.58 32.23
C ALA A 26 -28.36 -10.56 32.61
N GLU A 27 -27.17 -11.02 33.01
CA GLU A 27 -25.96 -10.19 33.08
C GLU A 27 -25.10 -10.54 31.87
N GLY A 28 -25.61 -10.18 30.69
CA GLY A 28 -24.97 -10.42 29.41
C GLY A 28 -23.77 -9.49 29.21
N GLY A 29 -22.62 -10.05 28.86
CA GLY A 29 -21.47 -9.26 28.42
C GLY A 29 -21.83 -8.33 27.26
N GLU A 30 -21.21 -7.15 27.26
CA GLU A 30 -21.40 -6.03 26.33
C GLU A 30 -20.89 -6.31 24.89
N GLY A 31 -21.12 -7.51 24.36
CA GLY A 31 -20.76 -7.84 22.97
C GLY A 31 -21.84 -7.39 21.98
N GLY A 32 -21.48 -6.60 20.97
CA GLY A 32 -22.37 -6.17 19.90
C GLY A 32 -22.67 -7.26 18.85
N LEU A 33 -23.72 -7.07 18.05
CA LEU A 33 -24.01 -7.90 16.86
C LEU A 33 -23.68 -7.13 15.59
N LEU A 34 -23.05 -7.83 14.67
CA LEU A 34 -22.82 -7.37 13.32
C LEU A 34 -23.47 -8.33 12.32
N VAL A 35 -24.43 -7.82 11.57
CA VAL A 35 -25.26 -8.59 10.66
C VAL A 35 -24.86 -8.28 9.23
N VAL A 36 -24.40 -9.28 8.49
CA VAL A 36 -24.01 -9.17 7.08
C VAL A 36 -25.08 -9.84 6.22
N CYS A 37 -25.61 -9.10 5.25
CA CYS A 37 -26.63 -9.56 4.33
C CYS A 37 -26.28 -9.17 2.88
N GLY A 38 -26.89 -9.82 1.89
CA GLY A 38 -26.67 -9.57 0.47
C GLY A 38 -27.03 -10.78 -0.37
N PRO A 39 -27.21 -10.61 -1.70
CA PRO A 39 -27.70 -11.69 -2.55
C PRO A 39 -26.72 -12.86 -2.61
N SER A 40 -27.21 -14.01 -3.06
CA SER A 40 -26.37 -15.17 -3.33
C SER A 40 -25.23 -14.81 -4.29
N GLY A 41 -23.98 -15.13 -3.95
CA GLY A 41 -22.80 -14.80 -4.75
C GLY A 41 -22.28 -13.35 -4.64
N ALA A 42 -22.84 -12.53 -3.75
CA ALA A 42 -22.30 -11.19 -3.42
C ALA A 42 -20.90 -11.23 -2.78
N GLY A 43 -20.52 -12.37 -2.16
CA GLY A 43 -19.23 -12.58 -1.49
C GLY A 43 -19.23 -12.38 0.03
N LYS A 44 -20.37 -12.62 0.68
CA LYS A 44 -20.54 -12.53 2.15
C LYS A 44 -19.56 -13.42 2.92
N SER A 45 -19.46 -14.70 2.56
CA SER A 45 -18.54 -15.63 3.22
C SER A 45 -17.07 -15.29 2.97
N THR A 46 -16.76 -14.72 1.80
CA THR A 46 -15.42 -14.21 1.49
C THR A 46 -15.06 -13.03 2.39
N LEU A 47 -16.00 -12.09 2.60
CA LEU A 47 -15.83 -10.99 3.55
C LEU A 47 -15.65 -11.50 4.98
N ALA A 48 -16.48 -12.44 5.44
CA ALA A 48 -16.37 -13.02 6.78
C ALA A 48 -15.01 -13.68 7.02
N ASN A 49 -14.53 -14.48 6.07
CA ASN A 49 -13.23 -15.16 6.18
C ASN A 49 -12.05 -14.19 6.20
N GLU A 50 -12.10 -13.12 5.40
CA GLU A 50 -11.06 -12.09 5.39
C GLU A 50 -10.98 -11.39 6.76
N LEU A 51 -12.12 -11.09 7.38
CA LEU A 51 -12.18 -10.45 8.69
C LEU A 51 -11.62 -11.34 9.80
N LEU A 52 -11.90 -12.64 9.75
CA LEU A 52 -11.34 -13.62 10.68
C LEU A 52 -9.85 -13.89 10.44
N SER A 53 -9.32 -13.54 9.25
CA SER A 53 -7.91 -13.67 8.91
C SER A 53 -7.08 -12.45 9.32
N ASP A 54 -7.72 -11.35 9.71
CA ASP A 54 -7.06 -10.16 10.26
C ASP A 54 -6.73 -10.38 11.74
N ASP A 55 -5.46 -10.56 12.07
CA ASP A 55 -4.98 -10.83 13.44
C ASP A 55 -5.41 -9.75 14.46
N SER A 56 -5.65 -8.51 14.01
CA SER A 56 -6.11 -7.43 14.90
C SER A 56 -7.61 -7.50 15.25
N LEU A 57 -8.38 -8.28 14.49
CA LEU A 57 -9.84 -8.43 14.66
C LEU A 57 -10.25 -9.84 15.09
N ARG A 58 -9.41 -10.84 14.82
CA ARG A 58 -9.65 -12.26 15.12
C ARG A 58 -9.91 -12.54 16.60
N SER A 59 -9.31 -11.77 17.50
CA SER A 59 -9.55 -11.88 18.95
C SER A 59 -10.85 -11.22 19.41
N CYS A 60 -11.43 -10.34 18.58
CA CYS A 60 -12.53 -9.45 18.95
C CYS A 60 -13.85 -9.76 18.22
N ILE A 61 -13.82 -10.58 17.16
CA ILE A 61 -14.99 -10.93 16.34
C ILE A 61 -15.07 -12.44 16.21
N GLY A 62 -16.28 -12.98 16.33
CA GLY A 62 -16.57 -14.40 16.16
C GLY A 62 -17.70 -14.63 15.18
N LEU A 63 -17.49 -15.51 14.20
CA LEU A 63 -18.55 -15.94 13.27
C LEU A 63 -19.53 -16.86 14.01
N VAL A 64 -20.80 -16.47 14.01
CA VAL A 64 -21.87 -17.28 14.56
C VAL A 64 -22.31 -18.31 13.52
N VAL A 65 -22.07 -19.59 13.80
CA VAL A 65 -22.45 -20.69 12.91
C VAL A 65 -23.95 -20.99 13.05
N SER A 66 -24.73 -20.68 12.01
CA SER A 66 -26.17 -20.93 11.97
C SER A 66 -26.51 -22.41 11.74
N HIS A 67 -27.75 -22.81 12.02
CA HIS A 67 -28.28 -24.15 11.74
C HIS A 67 -29.00 -24.17 10.39
N THR A 68 -28.99 -25.31 9.71
CA THR A 68 -29.79 -25.53 8.50
C THR A 68 -30.30 -26.95 8.37
N THR A 69 -31.46 -27.13 7.75
CA THR A 69 -32.00 -28.45 7.38
C THR A 69 -31.54 -28.94 6.00
N ARG A 70 -30.75 -28.13 5.29
CA ARG A 70 -30.20 -28.50 3.98
C ARG A 70 -29.11 -29.57 4.15
N SER A 71 -28.98 -30.50 3.20
CA SER A 71 -27.79 -31.38 3.16
C SER A 71 -26.51 -30.61 2.83
N PRO A 72 -25.34 -30.95 3.40
CA PRO A 72 -24.07 -30.30 3.07
C PRO A 72 -23.72 -30.37 1.57
N ARG A 73 -23.13 -29.29 1.02
CA ARG A 73 -22.52 -29.26 -0.33
C ARG A 73 -21.10 -29.82 -0.28
N CYS A 74 -20.56 -30.16 -1.45
CA CYS A 74 -19.16 -30.56 -1.59
C CYS A 74 -18.22 -29.49 -1.00
N GLY A 75 -17.38 -29.89 -0.03
CA GLY A 75 -16.45 -29.00 0.66
C GLY A 75 -16.98 -28.33 1.94
N GLU A 76 -18.27 -28.45 2.25
CA GLU A 76 -18.83 -27.94 3.50
C GLU A 76 -18.61 -28.93 4.66
N VAL A 77 -18.33 -28.38 5.84
CA VAL A 77 -18.06 -29.12 7.08
C VAL A 77 -19.06 -28.69 8.15
N ASP A 78 -19.68 -29.67 8.81
CA ASP A 78 -20.62 -29.48 9.92
C ASP A 78 -19.95 -28.78 11.11
N GLY A 79 -20.66 -27.82 11.71
CA GLY A 79 -20.17 -26.99 12.81
C GLY A 79 -19.14 -25.93 12.41
N VAL A 80 -18.75 -25.87 11.13
CA VAL A 80 -17.89 -24.80 10.58
C VAL A 80 -18.69 -23.87 9.68
N HIS A 81 -19.46 -24.44 8.74
CA HIS A 81 -20.25 -23.66 7.78
C HIS A 81 -21.69 -23.48 8.26
N TYR A 82 -22.29 -24.59 8.68
CA TYR A 82 -23.58 -24.64 9.34
C TYR A 82 -23.59 -25.83 10.32
N HIS A 83 -24.51 -25.80 11.27
CA HIS A 83 -24.97 -27.01 11.95
C HIS A 83 -26.07 -27.65 11.10
N PHE A 84 -25.76 -28.75 10.44
CA PHE A 84 -26.66 -29.48 9.56
C PHE A 84 -27.53 -30.42 10.40
N VAL A 85 -28.80 -30.06 10.58
CA VAL A 85 -29.74 -30.77 11.47
C VAL A 85 -30.92 -31.34 10.69
N ALA A 86 -31.51 -32.44 11.17
CA ALA A 86 -32.73 -32.97 10.58
C ALA A 86 -33.90 -31.97 10.75
N ARG A 87 -34.82 -31.94 9.79
CA ARG A 87 -35.97 -31.00 9.83
C ARG A 87 -36.80 -31.15 11.10
N GLU A 88 -37.05 -32.39 11.56
CA GLU A 88 -37.81 -32.62 12.79
C GLU A 88 -37.10 -32.09 14.05
N ASP A 89 -35.77 -32.12 14.08
CA ASP A 89 -34.98 -31.56 15.19
C ASP A 89 -34.99 -30.03 15.14
N MET A 90 -34.87 -29.44 13.95
CA MET A 90 -34.98 -27.99 13.74
C MET A 90 -36.35 -27.47 14.18
N GLU A 91 -37.44 -28.14 13.78
CA GLU A 91 -38.81 -27.77 14.17
C GLU A 91 -39.02 -27.91 15.69
N ARG A 92 -38.41 -28.92 16.33
CA ARG A 92 -38.43 -29.07 17.78
C ARG A 92 -37.73 -27.91 18.48
N MET A 93 -36.53 -27.55 18.03
CA MET A 93 -35.74 -26.43 18.56
C MET A 93 -36.43 -25.06 18.35
N ILE A 94 -37.15 -24.90 17.23
CA ILE A 94 -38.01 -23.73 16.99
C ILE A 94 -39.16 -23.70 18.00
N SER A 95 -39.85 -24.83 18.20
CA SER A 95 -40.98 -24.93 19.14
C SER A 95 -40.59 -24.70 20.61
N SER A 96 -39.35 -25.01 20.98
CA SER A 96 -38.79 -24.76 22.30
C SER A 96 -38.24 -23.33 22.45
N GLY A 97 -38.25 -22.52 21.39
CA GLY A 97 -37.83 -21.11 21.42
C GLY A 97 -36.31 -20.94 21.49
N GLU A 98 -35.53 -21.85 20.91
CA GLU A 98 -34.07 -21.85 20.99
C GLU A 98 -33.39 -20.94 19.95
N PHE A 99 -34.14 -20.40 18.98
CA PHE A 99 -33.65 -19.55 17.90
C PHE A 99 -33.92 -18.06 18.14
N LEU A 100 -32.90 -17.23 17.87
CA LEU A 100 -33.06 -15.78 17.80
C LEU A 100 -33.88 -15.40 16.57
N GLU A 101 -33.52 -16.01 15.44
CA GLU A 101 -34.23 -15.88 14.17
C GLU A 101 -34.18 -17.21 13.42
N TYR A 102 -35.19 -17.43 12.60
CA TYR A 102 -35.20 -18.49 11.60
C TYR A 102 -36.01 -18.06 10.38
N ALA A 103 -35.69 -18.64 9.22
CA ALA A 103 -36.36 -18.42 7.95
C ALA A 103 -36.42 -19.72 7.14
N GLU A 104 -37.47 -19.89 6.33
CA GLU A 104 -37.55 -20.99 5.38
C GLU A 104 -37.21 -20.48 3.97
N VAL A 105 -36.11 -20.98 3.43
CA VAL A 105 -35.55 -20.56 2.14
C VAL A 105 -35.45 -21.79 1.24
N HIS A 106 -36.16 -21.75 0.11
CA HIS A 106 -36.22 -22.83 -0.87
C HIS A 106 -36.52 -24.21 -0.25
N GLY A 107 -37.45 -24.27 0.70
CA GLY A 107 -37.89 -25.50 1.37
C GLY A 107 -36.95 -26.04 2.45
N ASN A 108 -35.87 -25.31 2.77
CA ASN A 108 -34.98 -25.61 3.89
C ASN A 108 -35.09 -24.53 4.96
N ILE A 109 -35.01 -24.92 6.22
CA ILE A 109 -35.06 -23.99 7.34
C ILE A 109 -33.63 -23.62 7.72
N TYR A 110 -33.39 -22.33 7.91
CA TYR A 110 -32.15 -21.77 8.44
C TYR A 110 -32.46 -21.02 9.72
N GLY A 111 -31.55 -21.03 10.69
CA GLY A 111 -31.75 -20.24 11.90
C GLY A 111 -30.52 -20.09 12.77
N THR A 112 -30.44 -18.97 13.48
CA THR A 112 -29.33 -18.65 14.38
C THR A 112 -29.77 -18.82 15.82
N SER A 113 -29.15 -19.77 16.54
CA SER A 113 -29.58 -20.13 17.91
C SER A 113 -29.06 -19.16 18.97
N PHE A 114 -29.81 -18.98 20.05
CA PHE A 114 -29.34 -18.21 21.20
C PHE A 114 -28.06 -18.82 21.81
N ALA A 115 -27.92 -20.14 21.75
CA ALA A 115 -26.73 -20.83 22.23
C ALA A 115 -25.48 -20.43 21.42
N ALA A 116 -25.57 -20.35 20.09
CA ALA A 116 -24.46 -19.96 19.22
C ALA A 116 -24.03 -18.51 19.48
N ILE A 117 -24.99 -17.61 19.67
CA ILE A 117 -24.71 -16.20 19.99
C ILE A 117 -24.09 -16.06 21.39
N ASN A 118 -24.63 -16.77 22.38
CA ASN A 118 -24.13 -16.70 23.74
C ASN A 118 -22.72 -17.28 23.89
N ALA A 119 -22.35 -18.28 23.08
CA ALA A 119 -20.99 -18.82 23.05
C ALA A 119 -19.98 -17.74 22.68
N GLU A 120 -20.25 -16.99 21.59
CA GLU A 120 -19.37 -15.91 21.14
C GLU A 120 -19.36 -14.71 22.10
N ARG A 121 -20.53 -14.32 22.63
CA ARG A 121 -20.63 -13.23 23.63
C ARG A 121 -19.92 -13.56 24.95
N SER A 122 -19.97 -14.82 25.40
CA SER A 122 -19.28 -15.25 26.62
C SER A 122 -17.76 -15.18 26.48
N ALA A 123 -17.25 -15.18 25.24
CA ALA A 123 -15.84 -15.01 24.93
C ALA A 123 -15.45 -13.53 24.68
N GLY A 124 -16.35 -12.58 24.93
CA GLY A 124 -16.09 -11.15 24.78
C GLY A 124 -15.98 -10.67 23.34
N ARG A 125 -16.47 -11.44 22.37
CA ARG A 125 -16.39 -11.12 20.94
C ARG A 125 -17.68 -10.48 20.42
N VAL A 126 -17.54 -9.63 19.41
CA VAL A 126 -18.65 -9.18 18.56
C VAL A 126 -19.13 -10.35 17.71
N CYS A 127 -20.44 -10.59 17.74
CA CYS A 127 -21.05 -11.69 16.99
C CYS A 127 -21.26 -11.29 15.52
N LEU A 128 -20.55 -11.93 14.60
CA LEU A 128 -20.73 -11.78 13.16
C LEU A 128 -21.76 -12.80 12.65
N LEU A 129 -22.88 -12.30 12.12
CA LEU A 129 -23.98 -13.11 11.59
C LEU A 129 -24.04 -12.97 10.06
N ASP A 130 -24.02 -14.08 9.32
CA ASP A 130 -24.28 -14.13 7.87
C ASP A 130 -25.72 -14.65 7.66
N ILE A 131 -26.67 -13.73 7.46
CA ILE A 131 -28.11 -14.06 7.35
C ILE A 131 -28.73 -13.39 6.11
N ASP A 132 -29.81 -13.98 5.62
CA ASP A 132 -30.59 -13.43 4.50
C ASP A 132 -31.49 -12.25 4.92
N LEU A 133 -32.18 -11.68 3.94
CA LEU A 133 -33.05 -10.52 4.14
C LEU A 133 -34.25 -10.82 5.06
N GLN A 134 -34.77 -12.05 5.02
CA GLN A 134 -35.88 -12.45 5.89
C GLN A 134 -35.40 -12.58 7.34
N GLY A 135 -34.20 -13.14 7.55
CA GLY A 135 -33.51 -13.16 8.84
C GLY A 135 -33.26 -11.75 9.38
N VAL A 136 -32.83 -10.81 8.53
CA VAL A 136 -32.68 -9.39 8.90
C VAL A 136 -34.01 -8.79 9.39
N ARG A 137 -35.11 -9.01 8.67
CA ARG A 137 -36.45 -8.53 9.05
C ARG A 137 -36.93 -9.14 10.36
N ASN A 138 -36.73 -10.45 10.54
CA ASN A 138 -37.09 -11.16 11.75
C ASN A 138 -36.30 -10.65 12.96
N LEU A 139 -34.99 -10.45 12.79
CA LEU A 139 -34.14 -9.88 13.83
C LEU A 139 -34.55 -8.45 14.20
N ARG A 140 -34.88 -7.60 13.22
CA ARG A 140 -35.41 -6.25 13.47
C ARG A 140 -36.70 -6.27 14.27
N ASN A 141 -37.64 -7.15 13.93
CA ASN A 141 -38.89 -7.32 14.66
C ASN A 141 -38.64 -7.80 16.10
N HIS A 142 -37.70 -8.73 16.27
CA HIS A 142 -37.29 -9.22 17.59
C HIS A 142 -36.69 -8.11 18.46
N LEU A 143 -35.79 -7.29 17.90
CA LEU A 143 -35.19 -6.14 18.57
C LEU A 143 -36.24 -5.07 18.92
N ALA A 144 -37.17 -4.77 18.00
CA ALA A 144 -38.27 -3.83 18.24
C ALA A 144 -39.25 -4.31 19.34
N GLY A 145 -39.40 -5.62 19.51
CA GLY A 145 -40.19 -6.26 20.58
C GLY A 145 -39.49 -6.31 21.94
N GLY A 146 -38.32 -5.66 22.09
CA GLY A 146 -37.53 -5.68 23.33
C GLY A 146 -36.63 -6.92 23.48
N GLY A 147 -36.42 -7.67 22.40
CA GLY A 147 -35.44 -8.75 22.36
C GLY A 147 -34.01 -8.21 22.46
N MET A 148 -33.21 -8.78 23.36
CA MET A 148 -31.82 -8.38 23.65
C MET A 148 -31.62 -6.90 24.08
N PRO A 149 -32.13 -6.51 25.27
CA PRO A 149 -31.88 -5.17 25.81
C PRO A 149 -30.39 -4.90 26.04
N GLY A 150 -29.93 -3.71 25.65
CA GLY A 150 -28.54 -3.26 25.84
C GLY A 150 -27.54 -3.76 24.78
N CYS A 151 -28.01 -4.42 23.72
CA CYS A 151 -27.13 -4.89 22.64
C CYS A 151 -27.11 -3.92 21.45
N THR A 152 -25.92 -3.41 21.08
CA THR A 152 -25.74 -2.64 19.85
C THR A 152 -25.73 -3.59 18.65
N VAL A 153 -26.51 -3.28 17.61
CA VAL A 153 -26.60 -4.09 16.39
C VAL A 153 -26.34 -3.21 15.18
N ARG A 154 -25.52 -3.69 14.22
CA ARG A 154 -25.30 -3.04 12.91
C ARG A 154 -25.65 -3.97 11.77
N PHE A 155 -26.37 -3.45 10.78
CA PHE A 155 -26.77 -4.15 9.56
C PHE A 155 -25.95 -3.65 8.36
N VAL A 156 -25.21 -4.57 7.74
CA VAL A 156 -24.32 -4.31 6.60
C VAL A 156 -24.80 -5.07 5.38
N LEU A 157 -25.03 -4.34 4.27
CA LEU A 157 -25.35 -4.92 2.98
C LEU A 157 -24.09 -5.12 2.13
N VAL A 158 -23.92 -6.29 1.53
CA VAL A 158 -22.84 -6.60 0.59
C VAL A 158 -23.41 -6.70 -0.83
N LYS A 159 -22.90 -5.88 -1.75
CA LYS A 159 -23.28 -5.86 -3.17
C LYS A 159 -22.09 -6.23 -4.05
N PRO A 160 -22.26 -6.97 -5.17
CA PRO A 160 -21.19 -7.15 -6.14
C PRO A 160 -20.90 -5.85 -6.91
N MET A 161 -19.63 -5.56 -7.18
CA MET A 161 -19.24 -4.46 -8.09
C MET A 161 -19.79 -4.73 -9.48
N GLY A 162 -20.50 -3.79 -10.11
CA GLY A 162 -21.16 -4.01 -11.41
C GLY A 162 -22.52 -4.72 -11.37
N GLY A 163 -23.06 -4.99 -10.17
CA GLY A 163 -24.43 -5.48 -10.01
C GLY A 163 -24.65 -6.90 -10.60
N LEU A 164 -25.75 -7.07 -11.32
CA LEU A 164 -26.18 -8.39 -11.82
C LEU A 164 -25.22 -8.97 -12.89
N ALA A 165 -24.59 -8.12 -13.70
CA ALA A 165 -23.66 -8.53 -14.75
C ALA A 165 -22.42 -9.25 -14.18
N THR A 166 -21.90 -8.78 -13.05
CA THR A 166 -20.77 -9.42 -12.37
C THR A 166 -21.19 -10.72 -11.69
N LEU A 167 -22.41 -10.77 -11.15
CA LEU A 167 -22.93 -12.01 -10.60
C LEU A 167 -23.12 -13.09 -11.68
N GLU A 168 -23.59 -12.69 -12.86
CA GLU A 168 -23.69 -13.56 -14.03
C GLU A 168 -22.32 -14.09 -14.46
N ALA A 169 -21.33 -13.21 -14.60
CA ALA A 169 -19.96 -13.61 -14.90
C ALA A 169 -19.42 -14.63 -13.88
N ARG A 170 -19.70 -14.44 -12.58
CA ARG A 170 -19.29 -15.36 -11.50
C ARG A 170 -19.98 -16.72 -11.57
N LEU A 171 -21.29 -16.74 -11.86
CA LEU A 171 -22.05 -17.99 -11.98
C LEU A 171 -21.57 -18.80 -13.19
N ARG A 172 -21.32 -18.13 -14.32
CA ARG A 172 -20.81 -18.75 -15.54
C ARG A 172 -19.36 -19.25 -15.41
N ALA A 173 -18.49 -18.49 -14.76
CA ALA A 173 -17.08 -18.86 -14.59
C ALA A 173 -16.85 -20.08 -13.69
N ARG A 174 -17.77 -20.38 -12.76
CA ARG A 174 -17.66 -21.53 -11.85
C ARG A 174 -17.97 -22.87 -12.51
N GLY A 175 -18.63 -22.88 -13.68
CA GLY A 175 -18.86 -24.08 -14.49
C GLY A 175 -19.68 -25.20 -13.82
N ALA A 176 -20.38 -24.90 -12.72
CA ALA A 176 -21.04 -25.89 -11.87
C ALA A 176 -22.56 -25.99 -12.06
N ASP A 177 -23.16 -25.12 -12.88
CA ASP A 177 -24.61 -24.98 -13.08
C ASP A 177 -24.94 -25.01 -14.57
N ASP A 178 -26.08 -25.60 -14.95
CA ASP A 178 -26.62 -25.50 -16.32
C ASP A 178 -27.26 -24.12 -16.59
N GLU A 179 -27.48 -23.77 -17.86
CA GLU A 179 -28.01 -22.45 -18.24
C GLU A 179 -29.36 -22.14 -17.58
N ALA A 180 -30.23 -23.14 -17.47
CA ALA A 180 -31.54 -22.99 -16.83
C ALA A 180 -31.44 -22.77 -15.31
N SER A 181 -30.39 -23.26 -14.65
CA SER A 181 -30.08 -22.98 -13.24
C SER A 181 -29.48 -21.58 -13.08
N ILE A 182 -28.57 -21.17 -13.98
CA ILE A 182 -27.95 -19.83 -13.95
C ILE A 182 -29.03 -18.75 -14.11
N GLU A 183 -29.93 -18.89 -15.07
CA GLU A 183 -31.00 -17.92 -15.33
C GLU A 183 -31.95 -17.78 -14.14
N ARG A 184 -32.37 -18.90 -13.51
CA ARG A 184 -33.19 -18.88 -12.29
C ARG A 184 -32.49 -18.20 -11.11
N ARG A 185 -31.17 -18.40 -10.96
CA ARG A 185 -30.36 -17.78 -9.90
C ARG A 185 -30.15 -16.29 -10.13
N LEU A 186 -30.03 -15.86 -11.39
CA LEU A 186 -29.93 -14.44 -11.74
C LEU A 186 -31.24 -13.70 -11.50
N GLU A 187 -32.38 -14.28 -11.89
CA GLU A 187 -33.69 -13.69 -11.62
C GLU A 187 -33.95 -13.57 -10.10
N THR A 188 -33.54 -14.58 -9.33
CA THR A 188 -33.62 -14.54 -7.86
C THR A 188 -32.73 -13.45 -7.28
N ALA A 189 -31.47 -13.37 -7.71
CA ALA A 189 -30.54 -12.35 -7.23
C ALA A 189 -30.96 -10.92 -7.62
N ARG A 190 -31.62 -10.75 -8.76
CA ARG A 190 -32.20 -9.47 -9.20
C ARG A 190 -33.28 -9.01 -8.20
N ARG A 191 -34.21 -9.91 -7.84
CA ARG A 191 -35.24 -9.63 -6.84
C ARG A 191 -34.65 -9.40 -5.46
N GLU A 192 -33.68 -10.21 -5.04
CA GLU A 192 -32.98 -10.02 -3.76
C GLU A 192 -32.29 -8.66 -3.67
N LEU A 193 -31.67 -8.18 -4.76
CA LEU A 193 -31.05 -6.85 -4.81
C LEU A 193 -32.07 -5.71 -4.71
N GLU A 194 -33.21 -5.85 -5.38
CA GLU A 194 -34.34 -4.90 -5.28
C GLU A 194 -34.91 -4.88 -3.87
N ASP A 195 -35.20 -6.06 -3.30
CA ASP A 195 -35.73 -6.18 -1.94
C ASP A 195 -34.75 -5.68 -0.87
N CYS A 196 -33.44 -5.94 -1.04
CA CYS A 196 -32.41 -5.38 -0.17
C CYS A 196 -32.34 -3.86 -0.30
N SER A 197 -32.58 -3.29 -1.48
CA SER A 197 -32.55 -1.84 -1.68
C SER A 197 -33.72 -1.11 -1.00
N ALA A 198 -34.81 -1.82 -0.69
CA ALA A 198 -35.97 -1.29 0.01
C ALA A 198 -35.81 -1.23 1.54
N GLU A 199 -34.76 -1.86 2.09
CA GLU A 199 -34.44 -1.83 3.52
C GLU A 199 -33.42 -0.74 3.86
N ALA A 200 -33.51 -0.20 5.08
CA ALA A 200 -32.45 0.66 5.62
C ALA A 200 -31.21 -0.18 5.98
N TRP A 201 -30.00 0.34 5.81
CA TRP A 201 -28.74 -0.34 6.20
C TRP A 201 -27.83 0.66 6.90
N ASP A 202 -27.11 0.23 7.93
CA ASP A 202 -26.09 1.06 8.60
C ASP A 202 -24.88 1.29 7.68
N CYS A 203 -24.59 0.32 6.80
CA CYS A 203 -23.50 0.40 5.83
C CYS A 203 -23.80 -0.46 4.60
N THR A 204 -23.34 -0.03 3.42
CA THR A 204 -23.31 -0.86 2.20
C THR A 204 -21.88 -1.02 1.72
N ILE A 205 -21.44 -2.26 1.56
CA ILE A 205 -20.13 -2.66 1.06
C ILE A 205 -20.28 -3.15 -0.38
N VAL A 206 -19.45 -2.63 -1.28
CA VAL A 206 -19.34 -3.13 -2.66
C VAL A 206 -18.14 -4.08 -2.72
N ASN A 207 -18.40 -5.34 -3.06
CA ASN A 207 -17.39 -6.38 -3.19
C ASN A 207 -16.81 -6.41 -4.61
N GLU A 208 -15.58 -5.93 -4.70
CA GLU A 208 -14.72 -5.94 -5.87
C GLU A 208 -13.80 -7.17 -5.82
N ASP A 209 -13.92 -8.08 -6.80
CA ASP A 209 -13.10 -9.30 -6.84
C ASP A 209 -11.60 -8.93 -6.90
N GLY A 210 -10.91 -9.05 -5.76
CA GLY A 210 -9.49 -8.77 -5.61
C GLY A 210 -9.11 -7.53 -4.78
N ASN A 211 -10.04 -6.79 -4.18
CA ASN A 211 -9.73 -5.58 -3.38
C ASN A 211 -10.59 -5.44 -2.10
N LEU A 212 -10.65 -6.49 -1.27
CA LEU A 212 -11.37 -6.46 0.01
C LEU A 212 -10.70 -5.62 1.11
N ARG A 213 -9.46 -5.14 0.91
CA ARG A 213 -8.80 -4.21 1.82
C ARG A 213 -9.49 -2.84 1.88
N ALA A 214 -10.12 -2.38 0.80
CA ALA A 214 -10.90 -1.14 0.79
C ALA A 214 -12.18 -1.30 1.63
N SER A 215 -12.86 -2.44 1.51
CA SER A 215 -14.04 -2.79 2.29
C SER A 215 -13.76 -2.95 3.79
N ALA A 216 -12.57 -3.44 4.16
CA ALA A 216 -12.13 -3.56 5.55
C ALA A 216 -12.02 -2.21 6.28
N TYR A 217 -11.73 -1.10 5.58
CA TYR A 217 -11.68 0.24 6.19
C TYR A 217 -13.08 0.78 6.52
N THR A 218 -14.01 0.70 5.56
CA THR A 218 -15.42 1.02 5.80
C THR A 218 -15.98 0.16 6.93
N PHE A 219 -15.54 -1.08 7.01
CA PHE A 219 -15.94 -2.03 8.05
C PHE A 219 -15.35 -1.72 9.43
N ARG A 220 -14.07 -1.31 9.53
CA ARG A 220 -13.46 -0.89 10.80
C ARG A 220 -14.20 0.28 11.45
N GLY A 221 -14.75 1.20 10.66
CA GLY A 221 -15.61 2.28 11.15
C GLY A 221 -16.91 1.77 11.77
N VAL A 222 -17.56 0.77 11.16
CA VAL A 222 -18.78 0.13 11.70
C VAL A 222 -18.47 -0.70 12.95
N LEU A 223 -17.29 -1.32 13.02
CA LEU A 223 -16.85 -2.11 14.16
C LEU A 223 -16.44 -1.26 15.37
N GLN A 224 -15.90 -0.05 15.19
CA GLN A 224 -15.44 0.79 16.30
C GLN A 224 -16.54 1.07 17.33
N ASP A 225 -17.79 1.18 16.89
CA ASP A 225 -18.97 1.36 17.76
C ASP A 225 -19.45 0.07 18.45
N LEU A 226 -19.02 -1.10 17.95
CA LEU A 226 -19.40 -2.42 18.46
C LEU A 226 -18.33 -3.04 19.36
N LEU A 227 -17.08 -2.56 19.25
CA LEU A 227 -15.98 -2.99 20.08
C LEU A 227 -16.10 -2.35 21.47
N PRO A 228 -15.90 -3.12 22.55
CA PRO A 228 -15.95 -2.56 23.90
C PRO A 228 -14.91 -1.45 24.05
N SER A 229 -15.32 -0.32 24.63
CA SER A 229 -14.43 0.82 24.87
C SER A 229 -13.33 0.42 25.88
N PRO A 230 -12.07 0.85 25.70
CA PRO A 230 -11.01 0.52 26.65
C PRO A 230 -11.19 1.33 27.94
N ALA A 231 -12.00 0.81 28.87
CA ALA A 231 -12.13 1.34 30.22
C ALA A 231 -11.03 0.75 31.12
N THR A 232 -10.09 1.61 31.50
CA THR A 232 -9.35 1.64 32.78
C THR A 232 -9.28 0.33 33.56
N ALA A 233 -8.22 -0.45 33.33
CA ALA A 233 -7.82 -1.51 34.24
C ALA A 233 -7.28 -0.90 35.55
N SER A 234 -8.16 -0.71 36.53
CA SER A 234 -7.77 -0.47 37.91
C SER A 234 -7.18 -1.75 38.50
N HIS A 235 -5.93 -1.68 38.97
CA HIS A 235 -5.29 -2.73 39.74
C HIS A 235 -6.12 -3.10 40.98
N GLY A 236 -6.70 -4.30 40.97
CA GLY A 236 -7.37 -4.92 42.09
C GLY A 236 -6.73 -6.27 42.39
N SER A 237 -5.73 -6.27 43.27
CA SER A 237 -5.16 -7.48 43.86
C SER A 237 -6.20 -8.15 44.77
N THR A 238 -6.62 -9.37 44.44
CA THR A 238 -7.18 -10.31 45.42
C THR A 238 -6.72 -11.73 45.11
N ALA A 239 -5.95 -12.30 46.04
CA ALA A 239 -5.49 -13.67 46.04
C ALA A 239 -6.65 -14.68 46.21
N ALA A 240 -6.48 -15.86 45.62
CA ALA A 240 -7.34 -17.03 45.83
C ALA A 240 -6.46 -18.32 45.86
N PRO A 241 -6.94 -19.41 46.47
CA PRO A 241 -6.16 -20.22 47.40
C PRO A 241 -5.42 -21.41 46.80
N SER A 242 -4.44 -21.86 47.58
CA SER A 242 -3.48 -22.95 47.43
C SER A 242 -4.06 -24.38 47.36
N GLN A 243 -3.48 -25.21 46.48
CA GLN A 243 -2.81 -26.52 46.72
C GLN A 243 -3.03 -27.54 45.56
N PRO A 244 -2.14 -28.55 45.36
CA PRO A 244 -0.75 -28.71 45.82
C PRO A 244 0.28 -28.99 44.70
N GLU A 245 1.51 -28.58 44.99
CA GLU A 245 2.75 -28.90 44.28
C GLU A 245 3.03 -30.41 44.25
N LEU A 246 3.58 -30.90 43.13
CA LEU A 246 4.70 -31.87 43.05
C LEU A 246 4.83 -32.41 41.61
N ALA A 247 5.23 -31.56 40.65
CA ALA A 247 5.77 -32.02 39.36
C ALA A 247 6.45 -30.93 38.50
N GLN A 248 6.32 -29.64 38.81
CA GLN A 248 6.75 -28.55 37.90
C GLN A 248 7.98 -27.75 38.33
N LYS A 249 8.66 -28.14 39.42
CA LYS A 249 9.78 -27.36 39.97
C LYS A 249 11.14 -27.60 39.28
N ALA A 250 11.17 -28.35 38.17
CA ALA A 250 12.40 -28.63 37.44
C ALA A 250 12.42 -28.04 36.01
N LEU A 251 11.36 -27.33 35.60
CA LEU A 251 11.23 -26.72 34.26
C LEU A 251 10.99 -25.21 34.31
N GLN A 252 10.89 -24.60 35.50
CA GLN A 252 10.61 -23.17 35.66
C GLN A 252 11.87 -22.32 35.89
N ASP A 253 12.99 -22.92 36.30
CA ASP A 253 14.23 -22.17 36.53
C ASP A 253 15.04 -21.88 35.24
N GLU A 254 14.54 -22.29 34.06
CA GLU A 254 15.16 -21.98 32.74
C GLU A 254 14.31 -21.07 31.83
N VAL A 255 13.13 -20.58 32.27
CA VAL A 255 12.23 -19.79 31.40
C VAL A 255 12.06 -18.32 31.84
N ASP A 256 12.60 -17.92 32.99
CA ASP A 256 12.45 -16.55 33.51
C ASP A 256 13.52 -15.55 32.99
N GLU A 257 14.06 -15.75 31.79
CA GLU A 257 14.85 -14.74 31.06
C GLU A 257 14.36 -14.46 29.63
N GLU A 258 13.12 -14.82 29.26
CA GLU A 258 12.54 -14.37 27.98
C GLU A 258 11.75 -13.07 28.17
N GLY A 259 12.46 -11.94 28.00
CA GLY A 259 11.82 -10.66 27.73
C GLY A 259 10.86 -10.80 26.54
N SER A 260 9.64 -10.28 26.67
CA SER A 260 8.64 -10.31 25.59
C SER A 260 9.28 -9.88 24.27
N ALA A 261 9.20 -10.73 23.24
CA ALA A 261 9.67 -10.38 21.92
C ALA A 261 9.07 -9.02 21.53
N PRO A 262 9.88 -8.02 21.14
CA PRO A 262 9.35 -6.70 20.80
C PRO A 262 8.32 -6.87 19.70
N ALA A 263 7.15 -6.24 19.87
CA ALA A 263 6.13 -6.22 18.85
C ALA A 263 6.73 -5.70 17.55
N LEU A 264 6.41 -6.34 16.42
CA LEU A 264 6.86 -5.89 15.11
C LEU A 264 6.27 -4.50 14.86
N GLU A 265 7.07 -3.44 15.04
CA GLU A 265 6.71 -2.09 14.65
C GLU A 265 6.64 -2.03 13.13
N LEU A 266 5.42 -2.09 12.60
CA LEU A 266 5.18 -1.85 11.19
C LEU A 266 5.43 -0.36 10.89
N PRO A 267 6.11 -0.02 9.78
CA PRO A 267 6.28 1.37 9.40
C PRO A 267 4.92 2.07 9.26
N PRO A 268 4.81 3.36 9.60
CA PRO A 268 3.58 4.13 9.44
C PRO A 268 3.08 4.06 8.00
N LYS A 269 1.76 4.18 7.82
CA LYS A 269 1.14 4.10 6.48
C LYS A 269 1.75 5.16 5.57
N SER A 270 2.33 4.71 4.45
CA SER A 270 2.91 5.58 3.45
C SER A 270 1.85 6.52 2.88
N VAL A 271 2.25 7.77 2.62
CA VAL A 271 1.44 8.78 1.91
C VAL A 271 0.86 8.22 0.60
N PHE A 272 1.62 7.37 -0.10
CA PHE A 272 1.17 6.75 -1.35
C PHE A 272 -0.04 5.84 -1.13
N SER A 273 -0.09 5.11 -0.03
CA SER A 273 -1.19 4.17 0.24
C SER A 273 -2.53 4.89 0.37
N GLU A 274 -2.51 6.07 1.00
CA GLU A 274 -3.71 6.81 1.30
C GLU A 274 -4.22 7.60 0.08
N PHE A 275 -3.35 8.36 -0.59
CA PHE A 275 -3.73 9.12 -1.77
C PHE A 275 -4.02 8.21 -2.98
N SER A 276 -3.46 7.00 -3.03
CA SER A 276 -3.91 5.98 -3.99
C SER A 276 -5.30 5.43 -3.66
N ALA A 277 -5.72 5.41 -2.40
CA ALA A 277 -7.10 5.07 -2.05
C ALA A 277 -8.07 6.17 -2.48
N ILE A 278 -7.69 7.44 -2.31
CA ILE A 278 -8.47 8.59 -2.80
C ILE A 278 -8.59 8.56 -4.33
N ALA A 279 -7.48 8.35 -5.05
CA ALA A 279 -7.50 8.22 -6.51
C ALA A 279 -8.41 7.09 -6.99
N ARG A 280 -8.35 5.92 -6.34
CA ARG A 280 -9.25 4.80 -6.64
C ARG A 280 -10.72 5.13 -6.36
N ALA A 281 -11.01 5.84 -5.27
CA ALA A 281 -12.37 6.23 -4.91
C ALA A 281 -12.99 7.23 -5.91
N LEU A 282 -12.16 8.11 -6.50
CA LEU A 282 -12.60 9.01 -7.58
C LEU A 282 -12.81 8.26 -8.92
N GLY A 283 -12.14 7.12 -9.13
CA GLY A 283 -12.31 6.29 -10.32
C GLY A 283 -11.98 7.05 -11.62
N SER A 284 -12.76 6.77 -12.67
CA SER A 284 -12.64 7.45 -13.98
C SER A 284 -13.04 8.93 -13.95
N ASP A 285 -13.75 9.35 -12.89
CA ASP A 285 -14.23 10.71 -12.76
C ASP A 285 -13.18 11.65 -12.13
N GLY A 286 -12.04 11.12 -11.71
CA GLY A 286 -10.92 11.86 -11.13
C GLY A 286 -9.71 12.02 -12.07
N VAL A 287 -8.85 12.97 -11.72
CA VAL A 287 -7.53 13.17 -12.32
C VAL A 287 -6.47 12.82 -11.29
N ASP A 288 -5.76 11.72 -11.48
CA ASP A 288 -4.63 11.35 -10.62
C ASP A 288 -3.33 11.99 -11.10
N LEU A 289 -2.87 13.04 -10.41
CA LEU A 289 -1.54 13.64 -10.56
C LEU A 289 -0.61 13.28 -9.40
N GLY A 290 -1.01 12.37 -8.51
CA GLY A 290 -0.18 11.90 -7.39
C GLY A 290 0.74 10.75 -7.81
N GLN A 291 0.19 9.75 -8.51
CA GLN A 291 0.91 8.54 -8.88
C GLN A 291 2.10 8.82 -9.81
N GLY A 292 3.27 8.30 -9.41
CA GLY A 292 4.56 8.55 -10.03
C GLY A 292 4.91 7.68 -11.25
N PHE A 293 3.94 7.36 -12.08
CA PHE A 293 4.14 6.58 -13.31
C PHE A 293 3.27 7.09 -14.48
N PRO A 294 3.67 6.84 -15.73
CA PRO A 294 2.88 7.14 -16.93
C PRO A 294 1.54 6.38 -16.95
N ASN A 295 0.44 7.06 -17.28
CA ASN A 295 -0.86 6.41 -17.51
C ASN A 295 -1.11 6.09 -19.00
N PHE A 296 -0.02 5.90 -19.76
CA PHE A 296 -0.04 5.58 -21.18
C PHE A 296 0.89 4.41 -21.47
N ASP A 297 0.62 3.70 -22.56
CA ASP A 297 1.44 2.57 -23.00
C ASP A 297 2.85 3.03 -23.41
N PRO A 298 3.86 2.17 -23.22
CA PRO A 298 5.19 2.46 -23.70
C PRO A 298 5.23 2.48 -25.24
N PRO A 299 6.28 3.06 -25.84
CA PRO A 299 6.47 3.03 -27.29
C PRO A 299 6.38 1.63 -27.90
N GLU A 300 5.85 1.52 -29.11
CA GLU A 300 5.63 0.22 -29.78
C GLU A 300 6.91 -0.62 -29.87
N PHE A 301 8.07 -0.02 -30.09
CA PHE A 301 9.34 -0.77 -30.16
C PHE A 301 9.70 -1.46 -28.84
N VAL A 302 9.22 -0.95 -27.69
CA VAL A 302 9.38 -1.56 -26.37
C VAL A 302 8.47 -2.79 -26.25
N VAL A 303 7.21 -2.66 -26.66
CA VAL A 303 6.25 -3.78 -26.69
C VAL A 303 6.73 -4.89 -27.62
N GLN A 304 7.19 -4.53 -28.82
CA GLN A 304 7.71 -5.47 -29.82
C GLN A 304 8.96 -6.20 -29.34
N ALA A 305 9.83 -5.55 -28.56
CA ALA A 305 10.99 -6.21 -27.98
C ALA A 305 10.59 -7.36 -27.05
N LEU A 306 9.59 -7.15 -26.19
CA LEU A 306 9.08 -8.22 -25.31
C LEU A 306 8.33 -9.29 -26.09
N ARG A 307 7.49 -8.91 -27.06
CA ARG A 307 6.76 -9.86 -27.92
C ARG A 307 7.70 -10.82 -28.62
N ARG A 308 8.79 -10.31 -29.22
CA ARG A 308 9.84 -11.15 -29.83
C ARG A 308 10.47 -12.11 -28.83
N GLU A 309 10.75 -11.66 -27.61
CA GLU A 309 11.26 -12.53 -26.55
C GLU A 309 10.23 -13.52 -26.00
N LEU A 310 8.93 -13.39 -26.31
CA LEU A 310 7.90 -14.39 -26.01
C LEU A 310 7.69 -15.37 -27.18
N GLU A 311 7.85 -14.91 -28.43
CA GLU A 311 7.57 -15.70 -29.63
C GLU A 311 8.80 -16.46 -30.18
N SER A 312 10.01 -15.97 -29.94
CA SER A 312 11.27 -16.58 -30.40
C SER A 312 11.43 -18.07 -30.06
N GLN A 313 11.46 -18.93 -31.06
CA GLN A 313 11.70 -20.37 -30.85
C GLN A 313 13.19 -20.73 -30.74
N SER A 314 14.08 -19.77 -31.00
CA SER A 314 15.52 -19.94 -30.85
C SER A 314 15.96 -19.52 -29.44
N ASP A 315 16.31 -20.50 -28.62
CA ASP A 315 16.99 -20.26 -27.36
C ASP A 315 18.46 -19.94 -27.67
N GLY A 316 18.87 -18.68 -27.54
CA GLY A 316 20.26 -18.23 -27.73
C GLY A 316 21.24 -18.72 -26.66
N GLY A 317 21.07 -19.94 -26.14
CA GLY A 317 21.89 -20.58 -25.11
C GLY A 317 21.35 -21.96 -24.69
N PRO A 318 22.07 -22.71 -23.83
CA PRO A 318 21.79 -24.13 -23.53
C PRO A 318 20.54 -24.37 -22.65
N ARG A 319 19.79 -23.32 -22.29
CA ARG A 319 18.57 -23.40 -21.48
C ARG A 319 17.58 -22.37 -22.01
N THR A 320 16.30 -22.72 -21.93
CA THR A 320 15.22 -21.84 -22.38
C THR A 320 15.24 -20.47 -21.69
N ARG A 321 14.91 -19.41 -22.44
CA ARG A 321 14.78 -18.00 -22.00
C ARG A 321 13.84 -17.78 -20.81
N HIS A 322 13.01 -18.77 -20.49
CA HIS A 322 12.15 -18.78 -19.31
C HIS A 322 12.88 -19.14 -18.00
N GLN A 323 14.14 -19.60 -18.07
CA GLN A 323 14.93 -19.97 -16.90
C GLN A 323 15.79 -18.82 -16.36
N TYR A 324 16.41 -19.04 -15.20
CA TYR A 324 17.34 -18.11 -14.59
C TYR A 324 18.48 -17.70 -15.52
N THR A 325 18.89 -16.44 -15.39
CA THR A 325 20.12 -15.91 -15.95
C THR A 325 21.15 -15.67 -14.83
N ARG A 326 22.29 -15.09 -15.17
CA ARG A 326 23.29 -14.69 -14.17
C ARG A 326 22.64 -13.73 -13.16
N THR A 327 22.88 -13.98 -11.87
CA THR A 327 22.38 -13.19 -10.73
C THR A 327 22.53 -11.68 -10.95
N ALA A 328 23.76 -11.23 -11.25
CA ALA A 328 24.07 -9.83 -11.47
C ALA A 328 23.75 -9.32 -12.89
N GLY A 329 22.88 -10.02 -13.61
CA GLY A 329 22.29 -9.56 -14.86
C GLY A 329 22.65 -10.41 -16.07
N GLN A 330 21.73 -10.40 -17.04
CA GLN A 330 21.87 -11.10 -18.31
C GLN A 330 23.11 -10.58 -19.08
N PRO A 331 24.00 -11.46 -19.60
CA PRO A 331 25.31 -11.05 -20.14
C PRO A 331 25.27 -9.97 -21.23
N LYS A 332 24.35 -10.07 -22.19
CA LYS A 332 24.21 -9.08 -23.27
C LYS A 332 23.68 -7.75 -22.73
N LEU A 333 22.77 -7.76 -21.76
CA LEU A 333 22.28 -6.54 -21.14
C LEU A 333 23.39 -5.82 -20.37
N VAL A 334 24.16 -6.52 -19.54
CA VAL A 334 25.28 -5.88 -18.82
C VAL A 334 26.36 -5.37 -19.76
N GLN A 335 26.61 -6.05 -20.88
CA GLN A 335 27.48 -5.56 -21.95
C GLN A 335 26.98 -4.23 -22.53
N LEU A 336 25.72 -4.17 -22.95
CA LEU A 336 25.12 -2.95 -23.51
C LEU A 336 25.12 -1.79 -22.50
N LEU A 337 24.87 -2.09 -21.22
CA LEU A 337 24.92 -1.10 -20.15
C LEU A 337 26.35 -0.61 -19.93
N ALA A 338 27.35 -1.49 -19.91
CA ALA A 338 28.75 -1.09 -19.75
C ALA A 338 29.24 -0.25 -20.93
N GLU A 339 28.92 -0.62 -22.17
CA GLU A 339 29.24 0.16 -23.37
C GLU A 339 28.63 1.56 -23.29
N ARG A 340 27.36 1.65 -22.90
CA ARG A 340 26.67 2.93 -22.72
C ARG A 340 27.30 3.77 -21.62
N TYR A 341 27.48 3.20 -20.43
CA TYR A 341 28.03 3.95 -19.30
C TYR A 341 29.51 4.27 -19.48
N SER A 342 30.24 3.53 -20.33
CA SER A 342 31.60 3.90 -20.71
C SER A 342 31.63 5.24 -21.45
N ARG A 343 30.62 5.51 -22.28
CA ARG A 343 30.45 6.80 -22.97
C ARG A 343 29.92 7.88 -22.03
N HIS A 344 29.00 7.54 -21.12
CA HIS A 344 28.47 8.48 -20.13
C HIS A 344 29.55 8.95 -19.16
N LEU A 345 30.40 8.03 -18.73
CA LEU A 345 31.41 8.23 -17.70
C LEU A 345 32.83 8.45 -18.24
N GLU A 346 32.96 8.51 -19.58
CA GLU A 346 34.19 8.76 -20.33
C GLU A 346 35.36 7.86 -19.87
N ARG A 347 35.05 6.59 -19.59
CA ARG A 347 36.01 5.58 -19.09
C ARG A 347 35.59 4.17 -19.51
N PRO A 348 36.51 3.24 -19.75
CA PRO A 348 36.14 1.86 -20.05
C PRO A 348 35.54 1.17 -18.81
N LEU A 349 34.42 0.48 -19.00
CA LEU A 349 33.77 -0.32 -17.96
C LEU A 349 33.76 -1.80 -18.33
N ASP A 350 34.13 -2.65 -17.38
CA ASP A 350 33.98 -4.09 -17.50
C ASP A 350 32.53 -4.48 -17.16
N PRO A 351 31.78 -5.09 -18.09
CA PRO A 351 30.37 -5.42 -17.86
C PRO A 351 30.14 -6.42 -16.72
N MET A 352 31.13 -7.24 -16.39
CA MET A 352 31.01 -8.24 -15.35
C MET A 352 31.44 -7.74 -13.97
N LYS A 353 32.17 -6.60 -13.92
CA LYS A 353 32.71 -6.05 -12.67
C LYS A 353 32.13 -4.69 -12.29
N ASN A 354 31.73 -3.88 -13.25
CA ASN A 354 31.29 -2.50 -13.03
C ASN A 354 29.77 -2.32 -13.15
N VAL A 355 29.02 -3.35 -13.56
CA VAL A 355 27.57 -3.27 -13.79
C VAL A 355 26.86 -4.41 -13.07
N GLY A 356 25.72 -4.13 -12.45
CA GLY A 356 24.81 -5.14 -11.90
C GLY A 356 23.36 -4.82 -12.18
N VAL A 357 22.59 -5.77 -12.71
CA VAL A 357 21.13 -5.60 -12.95
C VAL A 357 20.36 -6.00 -11.69
N THR A 358 19.35 -5.19 -11.33
CA THR A 358 18.55 -5.34 -10.11
C THR A 358 17.06 -5.36 -10.43
N VAL A 359 16.23 -5.89 -9.51
CA VAL A 359 14.77 -5.70 -9.59
C VAL A 359 14.45 -4.25 -9.22
N GLY A 360 14.26 -3.45 -10.26
CA GLY A 360 14.09 -2.00 -10.18
C GLY A 360 15.32 -1.26 -9.64
N ALA A 361 15.25 0.06 -9.64
CA ALA A 361 16.21 0.91 -8.94
C ALA A 361 16.12 0.70 -7.42
N THR A 362 14.92 0.38 -6.91
CA THR A 362 14.63 0.05 -5.51
C THR A 362 15.55 -1.03 -4.94
N GLY A 363 15.77 -2.14 -5.67
CA GLY A 363 16.71 -3.18 -5.26
C GLY A 363 18.17 -2.73 -5.32
N GLY A 364 18.52 -1.86 -6.29
CA GLY A 364 19.85 -1.27 -6.39
C GLY A 364 20.18 -0.34 -5.23
N LEU A 365 19.23 0.51 -4.83
CA LEU A 365 19.34 1.37 -3.65
C LEU A 365 19.54 0.53 -2.38
N PHE A 366 18.71 -0.49 -2.17
CA PHE A 366 18.81 -1.36 -0.99
C PHE A 366 20.19 -2.02 -0.88
N LEU A 367 20.66 -2.64 -1.97
CA LEU A 367 21.96 -3.32 -2.00
C LEU A 367 23.13 -2.35 -1.83
N ALA A 368 23.03 -1.15 -2.41
CA ALA A 368 24.05 -0.11 -2.24
C ALA A 368 24.13 0.37 -0.78
N LEU A 369 22.98 0.61 -0.14
CA LEU A 369 22.90 0.96 1.28
C LEU A 369 23.48 -0.13 2.17
N GLN A 370 23.10 -1.40 1.92
CA GLN A 370 23.64 -2.53 2.66
C GLN A 370 25.17 -2.60 2.53
N VAL A 371 25.71 -2.51 1.31
CA VAL A 371 27.16 -2.56 1.09
C VAL A 371 27.89 -1.35 1.68
N ALA A 372 27.28 -0.17 1.65
CA ALA A 372 27.86 1.01 2.28
C ALA A 372 28.03 0.81 3.79
N LEU A 373 26.98 0.30 4.47
CA LEU A 373 27.01 0.02 5.91
C LEU A 373 28.05 -1.06 6.27
N GLU A 374 28.08 -2.17 5.52
CA GLU A 374 29.02 -3.28 5.76
C GLU A 374 30.49 -2.88 5.57
N ARG A 375 30.76 -1.89 4.71
CA ARG A 375 32.12 -1.40 4.44
C ARG A 375 32.50 -0.16 5.23
N ALA A 376 31.55 0.46 5.91
CA ALA A 376 31.80 1.63 6.73
C ALA A 376 32.65 1.26 7.96
N PRO A 377 33.32 2.24 8.59
CA PRO A 377 34.04 2.01 9.84
C PRO A 377 33.12 1.41 10.91
N PRO A 378 33.63 0.58 11.84
CA PRO A 378 32.82 0.03 12.92
C PRO A 378 32.05 1.11 13.69
N GLY A 379 30.74 0.92 13.83
CA GLY A 379 29.84 1.86 14.49
C GLY A 379 29.14 2.85 13.55
N ALA A 380 29.66 3.07 12.34
CA ALA A 380 29.04 3.96 11.36
C ALA A 380 27.70 3.38 10.88
N CYS A 381 26.62 4.11 11.17
CA CYS A 381 25.25 3.68 10.90
C CYS A 381 24.39 4.79 10.27
N GLU A 382 24.99 5.92 9.88
CA GLU A 382 24.26 7.05 9.31
C GLU A 382 24.25 7.01 7.78
N ILE A 383 23.07 7.21 7.21
CA ILE A 383 22.86 7.47 5.78
C ILE A 383 22.37 8.91 5.65
N VAL A 384 23.08 9.72 4.87
CA VAL A 384 22.74 11.14 4.68
C VAL A 384 21.96 11.33 3.39
N ALA A 385 20.87 12.12 3.44
CA ALA A 385 20.09 12.50 2.25
C ALA A 385 19.67 13.99 2.31
N LEU A 386 19.54 14.62 1.14
CA LEU A 386 19.05 15.99 1.02
C LEU A 386 17.51 16.03 1.05
N GLU A 387 16.92 17.00 1.76
CA GLU A 387 15.45 17.16 1.80
C GLU A 387 14.96 18.18 0.77
N PRO A 388 13.75 17.97 0.20
CA PRO A 388 12.87 16.82 0.42
C PRO A 388 13.38 15.53 -0.23
N PHE A 389 13.41 14.40 0.46
CA PHE A 389 13.98 13.14 -0.06
C PHE A 389 12.91 12.14 -0.49
N PHE A 390 13.25 11.22 -1.39
CA PHE A 390 12.35 10.12 -1.76
C PHE A 390 12.12 9.18 -0.56
N GLU A 391 10.84 9.02 -0.14
CA GLU A 391 10.42 8.29 1.06
C GLU A 391 11.13 6.94 1.27
N LEU A 392 11.38 6.20 0.18
CA LEU A 392 12.02 4.89 0.22
C LEU A 392 13.39 4.90 0.92
N TYR A 393 14.14 6.00 0.85
CA TYR A 393 15.45 6.11 1.52
C TYR A 393 15.29 5.93 3.02
N ARG A 394 14.24 6.49 3.63
CA ARG A 394 13.93 6.32 5.05
C ARG A 394 13.62 4.86 5.36
N SER A 395 12.68 4.26 4.62
CA SER A 395 12.23 2.89 4.93
C SER A 395 13.34 1.84 4.75
N GLN A 396 14.19 1.98 3.73
CA GLN A 396 15.30 1.05 3.51
C GLN A 396 16.41 1.25 4.54
N THR A 397 16.73 2.50 4.87
CA THR A 397 17.74 2.81 5.91
C THR A 397 17.32 2.23 7.26
N SER A 398 16.09 2.53 7.71
CA SER A 398 15.58 1.99 8.98
C SER A 398 15.45 0.47 8.97
N GLY A 399 15.03 -0.12 7.84
CA GLY A 399 14.96 -1.58 7.69
C GLY A 399 16.31 -2.30 7.75
N LEU A 400 17.42 -1.57 7.51
CA LEU A 400 18.78 -2.06 7.68
C LEU A 400 19.35 -1.77 9.08
N GLY A 401 18.54 -1.26 10.01
CA GLY A 401 18.98 -0.88 11.36
C GLY A 401 19.85 0.39 11.39
N ALA A 402 19.87 1.16 10.29
CA ALA A 402 20.62 2.40 10.16
C ALA A 402 19.75 3.64 10.42
N THR A 403 20.41 4.78 10.63
CA THR A 403 19.76 6.08 10.87
C THR A 403 19.81 6.94 9.62
N LEU A 404 18.64 7.38 9.14
CA LEU A 404 18.58 8.39 8.09
C LEU A 404 18.79 9.77 8.72
N VAL A 405 19.91 10.42 8.39
CA VAL A 405 20.20 11.81 8.74
C VAL A 405 19.90 12.67 7.52
N THR A 406 19.18 13.77 7.72
CA THR A 406 18.68 14.57 6.60
C THR A 406 19.17 16.00 6.65
N VAL A 407 19.46 16.57 5.47
CA VAL A 407 19.94 17.94 5.31
C VAL A 407 18.95 18.71 4.45
N PRO A 408 18.18 19.67 5.03
CA PRO A 408 17.21 20.41 4.26
C PRO A 408 17.87 21.30 3.20
N MET A 409 17.45 21.21 1.94
CA MET A 409 17.80 22.22 0.95
C MET A 409 17.09 23.55 1.26
N ALA A 410 17.78 24.66 1.04
CA ALA A 410 17.20 25.99 1.19
C ALA A 410 16.24 26.28 0.03
N PHE A 411 15.02 26.74 0.33
CA PHE A 411 14.08 27.19 -0.68
C PHE A 411 14.26 28.69 -0.95
N ASP A 412 14.78 29.04 -2.12
CA ASP A 412 14.86 30.41 -2.61
C ASP A 412 13.52 30.80 -3.23
N ARG A 413 12.82 31.72 -2.57
CA ARG A 413 11.49 32.21 -2.96
C ARG A 413 11.52 33.06 -4.23
N GLU A 414 12.60 33.81 -4.45
CA GLU A 414 12.75 34.69 -5.62
C GLU A 414 13.03 33.85 -6.87
N ARG A 415 13.97 32.91 -6.75
CA ARG A 415 14.30 31.95 -7.84
C ARG A 415 13.28 30.84 -8.00
N ARG A 416 12.37 30.69 -7.04
CA ARG A 416 11.38 29.60 -6.91
C ARG A 416 12.06 28.23 -7.04
N SER A 417 13.18 28.03 -6.35
CA SER A 417 14.00 26.82 -6.51
C SER A 417 14.65 26.39 -5.21
N PHE A 418 14.93 25.09 -5.10
CA PHE A 418 15.74 24.55 -4.00
C PHE A 418 17.23 24.66 -4.33
N ALA A 419 18.02 25.07 -3.35
CA ALA A 419 19.47 25.20 -3.43
C ALA A 419 20.15 24.37 -2.34
N LEU A 420 21.33 23.85 -2.66
CA LEU A 420 22.17 23.15 -1.69
C LEU A 420 22.59 24.08 -0.54
N ASP A 421 22.42 23.63 0.70
CA ASP A 421 23.10 24.19 1.87
C ASP A 421 24.38 23.38 2.13
N ALA A 422 25.48 23.82 1.53
CA ALA A 422 26.76 23.12 1.60
C ALA A 422 27.36 23.15 3.03
N GLU A 423 27.06 24.21 3.80
CA GLU A 423 27.55 24.34 5.17
C GLU A 423 26.83 23.36 6.10
N ALA A 424 25.51 23.24 5.97
CA ALA A 424 24.74 22.22 6.69
C ALA A 424 25.19 20.81 6.31
N LEU A 425 25.37 20.53 5.00
CA LEU A 425 25.88 19.23 4.55
C LEU A 425 27.26 18.93 5.16
N GLY A 426 28.18 19.89 5.12
CA GLY A 426 29.53 19.72 5.66
C GLY A 426 29.57 19.47 7.17
N ARG A 427 28.64 20.03 7.94
CA ARG A 427 28.49 19.73 9.37
C ARG A 427 27.90 18.36 9.65
N THR A 428 27.10 17.83 8.73
CA THR A 428 26.41 16.55 8.87
C THR A 428 27.30 15.37 8.50
N LEU A 429 28.15 15.51 7.50
CA LEU A 429 29.07 14.44 7.11
C LEU A 429 30.13 14.22 8.20
N GLY A 430 30.32 12.97 8.61
CA GLY A 430 31.23 12.63 9.71
C GLY A 430 31.67 11.17 9.70
N PRO A 431 32.44 10.75 10.72
CA PRO A 431 32.92 9.36 10.84
C PRO A 431 31.82 8.31 10.98
N GLN A 432 30.60 8.72 11.35
CA GLN A 432 29.43 7.84 11.48
C GLN A 432 28.67 7.67 10.16
N THR A 433 29.02 8.45 9.12
CA THR A 433 28.32 8.47 7.84
C THR A 433 28.83 7.38 6.90
N ALA A 434 28.02 6.35 6.68
CA ALA A 434 28.32 5.26 5.75
C ALA A 434 28.08 5.66 4.29
N ALA A 435 27.01 6.43 4.02
CA ALA A 435 26.69 6.88 2.67
C ALA A 435 26.05 8.28 2.61
N LEU A 436 26.22 8.94 1.46
CA LEU A 436 25.45 10.10 1.03
C LEU A 436 24.62 9.72 -0.21
N ILE A 437 23.32 10.01 -0.18
CA ILE A 437 22.44 9.86 -1.35
C ILE A 437 22.35 11.19 -2.10
N VAL A 438 22.73 11.17 -3.37
CA VAL A 438 22.56 12.31 -4.30
C VAL A 438 21.53 11.91 -5.35
N ASN A 439 20.33 12.49 -5.30
CA ASN A 439 19.27 12.21 -6.27
C ASN A 439 19.17 13.35 -7.29
N SER A 440 19.50 13.09 -8.55
CA SER A 440 19.48 14.08 -9.63
C SER A 440 19.14 13.43 -10.98
N PRO A 441 18.13 13.90 -11.73
CA PRO A 441 17.11 14.87 -11.33
C PRO A 441 16.29 14.42 -10.11
N HIS A 442 16.00 15.37 -9.25
CA HIS A 442 15.58 15.16 -7.88
C HIS A 442 14.06 14.96 -7.74
N ASN A 443 13.62 13.90 -7.07
CA ASN A 443 12.24 13.68 -6.66
C ASN A 443 12.09 14.05 -5.18
N PRO A 444 11.23 15.01 -4.81
CA PRO A 444 10.06 15.48 -5.58
C PRO A 444 10.21 16.84 -6.29
N THR A 445 11.31 17.56 -6.11
CA THR A 445 11.42 18.97 -6.54
C THR A 445 11.50 19.17 -8.05
N GLY A 446 11.96 18.16 -8.78
CA GLY A 446 12.35 18.26 -10.18
C GLY A 446 13.71 18.96 -10.39
N LYS A 447 14.49 19.20 -9.33
CA LYS A 447 15.80 19.86 -9.43
C LYS A 447 16.78 19.00 -10.22
N ALA A 448 17.35 19.53 -11.29
CA ALA A 448 18.62 19.05 -11.81
C ALA A 448 19.72 19.88 -11.14
N PHE A 449 20.63 19.23 -10.40
CA PHE A 449 21.70 19.94 -9.71
C PHE A 449 22.68 20.55 -10.71
N GLU A 450 23.08 21.79 -10.42
CA GLU A 450 24.08 22.50 -11.23
C GLU A 450 25.48 21.95 -10.95
N GLU A 451 26.42 22.17 -11.88
CA GLU A 451 27.78 21.62 -11.78
C GLU A 451 28.49 22.12 -10.52
N GLU A 452 28.30 23.39 -10.17
CA GLU A 452 28.85 24.05 -8.99
C GLU A 452 28.33 23.41 -7.69
N GLU A 453 27.03 23.08 -7.63
CA GLU A 453 26.46 22.40 -6.47
C GLU A 453 27.01 20.99 -6.33
N LEU A 454 27.11 20.23 -7.43
CA LEU A 454 27.68 18.89 -7.39
C LEU A 454 29.18 18.90 -7.03
N LYS A 455 29.95 19.90 -7.51
CA LYS A 455 31.35 20.12 -7.10
C LYS A 455 31.46 20.41 -5.61
N ALA A 456 30.60 21.27 -5.06
CA ALA A 456 30.57 21.54 -3.63
C ALA A 456 30.29 20.27 -2.80
N ILE A 457 29.37 19.41 -3.26
CA ILE A 457 29.13 18.10 -2.63
C ILE A 457 30.38 17.22 -2.74
N ALA A 458 31.01 17.14 -3.91
CA ALA A 458 32.20 16.34 -4.14
C ALA A 458 33.37 16.78 -3.23
N ASP A 459 33.62 18.08 -3.11
CA ASP A 459 34.66 18.64 -2.24
C ASP A 459 34.46 18.24 -0.78
N LEU A 460 33.23 18.25 -0.28
CA LEU A 460 32.88 17.78 1.07
C LEU A 460 33.10 16.27 1.20
N VAL A 461 32.62 15.48 0.23
CA VAL A 461 32.78 14.01 0.23
C VAL A 461 34.26 13.60 0.22
N LEU A 462 35.15 14.36 -0.42
CA LEU A 462 36.58 14.08 -0.44
C LEU A 462 37.22 14.09 0.96
N LEU A 463 36.65 14.83 1.91
CA LEU A 463 37.09 14.85 3.32
C LEU A 463 36.77 13.55 4.07
N HIS A 464 35.89 12.70 3.52
CA HIS A 464 35.41 11.45 4.14
C HIS A 464 35.63 10.26 3.19
N PRO A 465 36.88 9.75 3.03
CA PRO A 465 37.21 8.74 2.02
C PRO A 465 36.54 7.36 2.19
N HIS A 466 35.97 7.07 3.36
CA HIS A 466 35.24 5.84 3.63
C HIS A 466 33.79 5.86 3.11
N LEU A 467 33.24 7.06 2.88
CA LEU A 467 31.85 7.27 2.54
C LEU A 467 31.56 6.85 1.10
N MET A 468 30.48 6.08 0.91
CA MET A 468 29.92 5.80 -0.42
C MET A 468 28.96 6.94 -0.83
N VAL A 469 29.06 7.40 -2.08
CA VAL A 469 27.99 8.20 -2.69
C VAL A 469 27.08 7.29 -3.49
N ILE A 470 25.79 7.29 -3.15
CA ILE A 470 24.76 6.63 -3.93
C ILE A 470 24.11 7.69 -4.82
N SER A 471 24.43 7.66 -6.10
CA SER A 471 23.89 8.60 -7.07
C SER A 471 22.62 8.02 -7.72
N ASP A 472 21.44 8.45 -7.26
CA ASP A 472 20.15 8.02 -7.80
C ASP A 472 19.78 8.87 -9.02
N GLU A 473 19.98 8.31 -10.21
CA GLU A 473 19.86 8.99 -11.50
C GLU A 473 18.77 8.39 -12.40
N VAL A 474 17.68 7.91 -11.80
CA VAL A 474 16.59 7.27 -12.55
C VAL A 474 15.93 8.18 -13.59
N TYR A 475 16.06 9.51 -13.45
CA TYR A 475 15.45 10.52 -14.33
C TYR A 475 16.41 11.18 -15.32
N LYS A 476 17.68 10.74 -15.44
CA LYS A 476 18.75 11.44 -16.19
C LYS A 476 18.42 11.88 -17.62
N TYR A 477 17.52 11.19 -18.32
CA TYR A 477 17.16 11.54 -19.72
C TYR A 477 16.10 12.64 -19.83
N MET A 478 15.46 12.99 -18.72
CA MET A 478 14.41 14.00 -18.65
C MET A 478 14.94 15.25 -17.95
N ILE A 479 15.84 15.97 -18.61
CA ILE A 479 16.28 17.31 -18.19
C ILE A 479 15.72 18.33 -19.18
N PHE A 480 15.02 19.31 -18.64
CA PHE A 480 14.30 20.35 -19.35
C PHE A 480 15.12 21.65 -19.36
N ASP A 481 14.86 22.50 -20.35
CA ASP A 481 15.38 23.87 -20.41
C ASP A 481 16.93 24.02 -20.47
N HIS A 482 17.68 22.95 -20.76
CA HIS A 482 19.13 23.05 -20.98
C HIS A 482 19.42 23.68 -22.36
N PRO A 483 20.14 24.81 -22.45
CA PRO A 483 20.53 25.41 -23.72
C PRO A 483 21.40 24.41 -24.49
N GLY A 484 21.05 24.14 -25.74
CA GLY A 484 21.54 23.00 -26.51
C GLY A 484 23.02 22.67 -26.35
N GLY A 485 23.30 21.44 -25.91
CA GLY A 485 24.55 20.75 -26.15
C GLY A 485 24.28 19.59 -27.09
N ALA A 486 25.12 19.44 -28.13
CA ALA A 486 25.10 18.26 -28.97
C ALA A 486 25.50 17.05 -28.12
N ALA A 487 24.53 16.32 -27.59
CA ALA A 487 24.78 15.02 -27.00
C ALA A 487 24.27 13.99 -28.01
N GLY A 488 25.21 13.27 -28.63
CA GLY A 488 24.94 12.14 -29.51
C GLY A 488 23.93 11.17 -28.91
N CYS A 489 23.37 10.31 -29.75
CA CYS A 489 22.11 9.58 -29.57
C CYS A 489 21.91 8.73 -28.30
N ASP A 490 22.85 8.75 -27.34
CA ASP A 490 22.80 8.03 -26.08
C ASP A 490 23.22 8.77 -24.80
N LYS A 491 23.96 9.89 -24.85
CA LYS A 491 24.36 10.63 -23.62
C LYS A 491 23.19 11.52 -23.15
N PRO A 492 22.82 11.48 -21.86
CA PRO A 492 21.74 12.33 -21.34
C PRO A 492 22.15 13.80 -21.41
N ALA A 493 21.64 14.55 -22.40
CA ALA A 493 22.01 15.96 -22.57
C ALA A 493 21.63 16.77 -21.32
N GLY A 494 22.59 17.54 -20.81
CA GLY A 494 22.43 18.37 -19.62
C GLY A 494 22.49 17.64 -18.29
N HIS A 495 22.64 16.31 -18.26
CA HIS A 495 22.81 15.56 -17.02
C HIS A 495 24.27 15.44 -16.67
N ILE A 496 24.61 15.79 -15.43
CA ILE A 496 25.95 15.64 -14.89
C ILE A 496 25.95 14.37 -14.04
N HIS A 497 26.66 13.36 -14.50
CA HIS A 497 26.90 12.17 -13.70
C HIS A 497 27.83 12.52 -12.53
N PHE A 498 27.39 12.29 -11.29
CA PHE A 498 28.22 12.63 -10.12
C PHE A 498 29.57 11.91 -10.15
N ALA A 499 29.59 10.67 -10.64
CA ALA A 499 30.80 9.87 -10.83
C ALA A 499 31.82 10.45 -11.84
N ASN A 500 31.46 11.46 -12.64
CA ASN A 500 32.38 12.17 -13.54
C ASN A 500 33.16 13.28 -12.85
N LEU A 501 32.73 13.73 -11.66
CA LEU A 501 33.47 14.72 -10.94
C LEU A 501 34.82 14.15 -10.46
N PRO A 502 35.88 14.98 -10.42
CA PRO A 502 37.21 14.53 -10.00
C PRO A 502 37.18 13.80 -8.64
N GLY A 503 37.74 12.58 -8.60
CA GLY A 503 37.84 11.75 -7.39
C GLY A 503 36.53 11.09 -6.91
N MET A 504 35.43 11.22 -7.67
CA MET A 504 34.12 10.68 -7.28
C MET A 504 33.85 9.27 -7.79
N TRP A 505 34.52 8.81 -8.86
CA TRP A 505 34.32 7.45 -9.38
C TRP A 505 34.61 6.37 -8.34
N GLU A 506 35.70 6.51 -7.59
CA GLU A 506 36.22 5.53 -6.64
C GLU A 506 35.26 5.25 -5.47
N ARG A 507 34.23 6.09 -5.31
CA ARG A 507 33.28 6.07 -4.20
C ARG A 507 31.82 6.20 -4.61
N THR A 508 31.51 6.24 -5.91
CA THR A 508 30.14 6.44 -6.37
C THR A 508 29.55 5.16 -6.94
N VAL A 509 28.38 4.77 -6.42
CA VAL A 509 27.48 3.79 -7.05
C VAL A 509 26.33 4.55 -7.67
N THR A 510 26.26 4.54 -9.00
CA THR A 510 25.18 5.15 -9.78
C THR A 510 24.03 4.17 -9.94
N VAL A 511 22.81 4.57 -9.58
CA VAL A 511 21.59 3.76 -9.67
C VAL A 511 20.68 4.31 -10.77
N SER A 512 20.03 3.43 -11.53
CA SER A 512 19.14 3.83 -12.63
C SER A 512 18.00 2.83 -12.87
N SER A 513 16.98 3.25 -13.64
CA SER A 513 15.75 2.50 -13.89
C SER A 513 15.36 2.47 -15.37
N ALA A 514 15.07 1.27 -15.90
CA ALA A 514 14.41 1.11 -17.19
C ALA A 514 12.99 1.68 -17.13
N GLY A 515 12.28 1.42 -16.03
CA GLY A 515 10.88 1.79 -15.86
C GLY A 515 10.64 3.30 -15.97
N LYS A 516 11.55 4.11 -15.42
CA LYS A 516 11.47 5.58 -15.53
C LYS A 516 11.87 6.11 -16.90
N THR A 517 12.74 5.39 -17.61
CA THR A 517 13.23 5.82 -18.93
C THR A 517 12.26 5.47 -20.05
N PHE A 518 11.62 4.29 -20.00
CA PHE A 518 10.82 3.75 -21.12
C PHE A 518 9.32 3.65 -20.84
N GLY A 519 8.84 4.21 -19.72
CA GLY A 519 7.42 4.14 -19.34
C GLY A 519 6.93 2.74 -18.96
N ILE A 520 7.83 1.90 -18.46
CA ILE A 520 7.57 0.48 -18.13
C ILE A 520 7.82 0.21 -16.64
N THR A 521 7.26 1.03 -15.76
CA THR A 521 7.49 0.93 -14.30
C THR A 521 7.17 -0.45 -13.74
N GLY A 522 6.23 -1.18 -14.34
CA GLY A 522 5.88 -2.56 -13.98
C GLY A 522 6.92 -3.63 -14.37
N TRP A 523 7.86 -3.35 -15.28
CA TRP A 523 8.90 -4.34 -15.65
C TRP A 523 9.92 -4.56 -14.54
N GLN A 524 10.02 -3.61 -13.59
CA GLN A 524 10.89 -3.72 -12.42
C GLN A 524 12.33 -4.11 -12.79
N ILE A 525 12.92 -3.47 -13.80
CA ILE A 525 14.34 -3.61 -14.15
C ILE A 525 15.08 -2.30 -13.85
N GLY A 526 16.12 -2.38 -13.03
CA GLY A 526 17.08 -1.31 -12.77
C GLY A 526 18.50 -1.85 -12.81
N TRP A 527 19.46 -0.99 -12.55
CA TRP A 527 20.87 -1.39 -12.50
C TRP A 527 21.69 -0.42 -11.65
N VAL A 528 22.84 -0.93 -11.21
CA VAL A 528 23.91 -0.19 -10.54
C VAL A 528 25.16 -0.16 -11.41
N VAL A 529 25.88 0.96 -11.39
CA VAL A 529 27.17 1.15 -12.08
C VAL A 529 28.16 1.81 -11.14
N GLY A 530 29.39 1.30 -11.06
CA GLY A 530 30.40 1.84 -10.17
C GLY A 530 31.74 1.07 -10.27
N PRO A 531 32.73 1.43 -9.46
CA PRO A 531 34.00 0.73 -9.42
C PRO A 531 33.80 -0.68 -8.84
N SER A 532 34.66 -1.61 -9.26
CA SER A 532 34.53 -3.03 -8.93
C SER A 532 34.49 -3.30 -7.43
N GLU A 533 35.19 -2.49 -6.65
CA GLU A 533 35.30 -2.56 -5.21
C GLU A 533 33.93 -2.42 -4.52
N TRP A 534 33.03 -1.62 -5.09
CA TRP A 534 31.66 -1.46 -4.57
C TRP A 534 30.66 -2.40 -5.25
N ILE A 535 30.86 -2.69 -6.54
CA ILE A 535 29.93 -3.52 -7.33
C ILE A 535 30.09 -5.02 -7.04
N GLU A 536 31.30 -5.51 -6.77
CA GLU A 536 31.53 -6.92 -6.46
C GLU A 536 30.79 -7.36 -5.18
N PRO A 537 30.86 -6.64 -4.04
CA PRO A 537 30.02 -6.94 -2.89
C PRO A 537 28.53 -6.94 -3.22
N ILE A 538 28.05 -5.98 -4.01
CA ILE A 538 26.64 -5.94 -4.46
C ILE A 538 26.29 -7.23 -5.21
N HIS A 539 27.14 -7.69 -6.13
CA HIS A 539 26.92 -8.96 -6.86
C HIS A 539 26.83 -10.16 -5.92
N ARG A 540 27.60 -10.17 -4.83
CA ARG A 540 27.59 -11.25 -3.83
C ARG A 540 26.35 -11.22 -2.93
N PHE A 541 25.76 -10.05 -2.68
CA PHE A 541 24.52 -9.92 -1.90
C PHE A 541 23.24 -10.14 -2.72
N MET A 542 23.25 -9.86 -4.03
CA MET A 542 22.08 -10.04 -4.90
C MET A 542 21.37 -11.40 -4.77
N PRO A 543 22.08 -12.56 -4.67
CA PRO A 543 21.46 -13.86 -4.50
C PRO A 543 20.53 -13.95 -3.28
N ASN A 544 20.88 -13.26 -2.20
CA ASN A 544 20.22 -13.34 -0.90
C ASN A 544 18.91 -12.53 -0.85
N LEU A 545 18.72 -11.60 -1.78
CA LEU A 545 17.52 -10.77 -1.84
C LEU A 545 16.48 -11.33 -2.81
N GLN A 546 16.88 -11.65 -4.05
CA GLN A 546 15.96 -11.96 -5.14
C GLN A 546 16.48 -13.00 -6.12
N PHE A 547 17.70 -13.49 -5.91
CA PHE A 547 18.45 -14.31 -6.84
C PHE A 547 18.83 -13.65 -8.18
N CYS A 548 17.87 -13.34 -9.05
CA CYS A 548 18.13 -12.59 -10.30
C CYS A 548 16.88 -11.83 -10.77
N ALA A 549 17.06 -10.72 -11.49
CA ALA A 549 15.94 -10.04 -12.14
C ALA A 549 15.31 -10.90 -13.27
N PRO A 550 14.04 -10.70 -13.65
CA PRO A 550 13.36 -11.53 -14.65
C PRO A 550 14.09 -11.60 -16.00
N THR A 551 14.49 -12.82 -16.43
CA THR A 551 15.31 -13.04 -17.63
C THR A 551 14.69 -12.46 -18.90
N LEU A 552 13.40 -12.69 -19.14
CA LEU A 552 12.70 -12.19 -20.33
C LEU A 552 12.71 -10.66 -20.42
N MET A 553 12.45 -9.98 -19.30
CA MET A 553 12.45 -8.51 -19.26
C MET A 553 13.84 -7.94 -19.50
N GLN A 554 14.89 -8.59 -18.98
CA GLN A 554 16.27 -8.21 -19.25
C GLN A 554 16.67 -8.37 -20.72
N ARG A 555 16.26 -9.48 -21.36
CA ARG A 555 16.53 -9.74 -22.78
C ARG A 555 15.80 -8.75 -23.67
N ALA A 556 14.51 -8.50 -23.40
CA ALA A 556 13.71 -7.51 -24.10
C ALA A 556 14.34 -6.11 -23.95
N LEU A 557 14.77 -5.75 -22.74
CA LEU A 557 15.46 -4.50 -22.49
C LEU A 557 16.75 -4.37 -23.32
N GLY A 558 17.52 -5.44 -23.50
CA GLY A 558 18.69 -5.44 -24.39
C GLY A 558 18.34 -4.94 -25.80
N THR A 559 17.27 -5.48 -26.40
CA THR A 559 16.76 -5.02 -27.70
C THR A 559 16.27 -3.56 -27.65
N VAL A 560 15.55 -3.17 -26.59
CA VAL A 560 15.09 -1.79 -26.39
C VAL A 560 16.26 -0.82 -26.38
N LEU A 561 17.35 -1.15 -25.68
CA LEU A 561 18.53 -0.29 -25.59
C LEU A 561 19.21 -0.09 -26.94
N GLU A 562 19.28 -1.12 -27.78
CA GLU A 562 19.86 -1.05 -29.13
C GLU A 562 18.98 -0.23 -30.10
N VAL A 563 17.66 -0.28 -29.94
CA VAL A 563 16.73 0.47 -30.78
C VAL A 563 16.61 1.93 -30.34
N ALA A 564 16.63 2.21 -29.03
CA ALA A 564 16.40 3.56 -28.49
C ALA A 564 17.43 4.61 -28.94
N HIS A 565 18.63 4.21 -29.37
CA HIS A 565 19.65 5.11 -29.92
C HIS A 565 19.48 5.42 -31.41
N LYS A 566 18.56 4.73 -32.09
CA LYS A 566 18.24 4.99 -33.49
C LYS A 566 17.21 6.11 -33.60
N PRO A 567 17.09 6.77 -34.77
CA PRO A 567 16.04 7.75 -35.00
C PRO A 567 14.67 7.24 -34.59
N TYR A 568 13.91 8.08 -33.89
CA TYR A 568 12.59 7.75 -33.37
C TYR A 568 11.66 8.95 -33.56
N ALA A 569 10.50 8.71 -34.19
CA ALA A 569 9.66 9.76 -34.73
C ALA A 569 10.49 10.74 -35.60
N ASP A 570 10.42 12.03 -35.32
CA ASP A 570 11.17 13.10 -35.97
C ASP A 570 12.43 13.53 -35.18
N CYS A 571 12.86 12.75 -34.19
CA CYS A 571 14.06 12.99 -33.38
C CYS A 571 15.21 12.04 -33.76
N GLN A 572 16.45 12.41 -33.42
CA GLN A 572 17.66 11.60 -33.65
C GLN A 572 17.69 10.33 -32.80
N SER A 573 16.98 10.32 -31.67
CA SER A 573 16.86 9.16 -30.79
C SER A 573 15.57 9.19 -29.98
N TYR A 574 15.21 8.05 -29.38
CA TYR A 574 14.12 7.99 -28.40
C TYR A 574 14.34 8.92 -27.21
N TYR A 575 15.58 9.10 -26.75
CA TYR A 575 15.91 9.92 -25.58
C TYR A 575 15.69 11.42 -25.84
N GLU A 576 15.97 11.88 -27.06
CA GLU A 576 15.64 13.24 -27.48
C GLU A 576 14.13 13.45 -27.55
N TRP A 577 13.41 12.50 -28.16
CA TRP A 577 11.95 12.52 -28.20
C TRP A 577 11.35 12.53 -26.79
N LEU A 578 11.85 11.68 -25.88
CA LEU A 578 11.41 11.59 -24.49
C LEU A 578 11.55 12.93 -23.77
N ARG A 579 12.72 13.59 -23.92
CA ARG A 579 12.95 14.92 -23.33
C ARG A 579 11.96 15.95 -23.86
N ARG A 580 11.73 15.96 -25.17
CA ARG A 580 10.79 16.89 -25.83
C ARG A 580 9.35 16.66 -25.37
N ASP A 581 8.89 15.41 -25.36
CA ASP A 581 7.54 15.02 -24.91
C ASP A 581 7.30 15.45 -23.46
N TYR A 582 8.20 15.10 -22.54
CA TYR A 582 8.07 15.50 -21.14
C TYR A 582 8.22 17.01 -20.91
N SER A 583 9.00 17.72 -21.74
CA SER A 583 9.08 19.19 -21.69
C SER A 583 7.73 19.84 -22.03
N GLN A 584 7.01 19.30 -23.03
CA GLN A 584 5.68 19.75 -23.40
C GLN A 584 4.67 19.48 -22.27
N ARG A 585 4.66 18.25 -21.72
CA ARG A 585 3.78 17.87 -20.61
C ARG A 585 3.99 18.75 -19.38
N ARG A 586 5.26 19.01 -19.04
CA ARG A 586 5.62 19.95 -17.98
C ARG A 586 5.06 21.34 -18.25
N ARG A 587 5.21 21.87 -19.48
CA ARG A 587 4.71 23.20 -19.85
C ARG A 587 3.19 23.32 -19.63
N ILE A 588 2.42 22.33 -20.09
CA ILE A 588 0.96 22.30 -19.88
C ILE A 588 0.62 22.38 -18.39
N MET A 589 1.31 21.58 -17.56
CA MET A 589 1.06 21.55 -16.12
C MET A 589 1.48 22.86 -15.44
N VAL A 590 2.61 23.46 -15.82
CA VAL A 590 3.06 24.78 -15.33
C VAL A 590 2.01 25.84 -15.62
N GLU A 591 1.56 25.93 -16.88
CA GLU A 591 0.53 26.90 -17.28
C GLU A 591 -0.78 26.71 -16.49
N ALA A 592 -1.21 25.45 -16.31
CA ALA A 592 -2.43 25.13 -15.57
C ALA A 592 -2.35 25.51 -14.08
N LEU A 593 -1.23 25.21 -13.41
CA LEU A 593 -1.04 25.54 -11.99
C LEU A 593 -0.93 27.05 -11.77
N GLU A 594 -0.12 27.75 -12.59
CA GLU A 594 0.05 29.20 -12.47
C GLU A 594 -1.27 29.94 -12.76
N ALA A 595 -2.06 29.49 -13.75
CA ALA A 595 -3.39 30.06 -14.03
C ALA A 595 -4.38 29.85 -12.87
N ALA A 596 -4.28 28.73 -12.14
CA ALA A 596 -5.02 28.48 -10.90
C ALA A 596 -4.47 29.28 -9.69
N GLY A 597 -3.36 29.98 -9.89
CA GLY A 597 -2.64 30.75 -8.89
C GLY A 597 -1.91 29.89 -7.86
N ILE A 598 -1.54 28.66 -8.22
CA ILE A 598 -0.56 27.83 -7.53
C ILE A 598 0.80 28.15 -8.16
N THR A 599 1.66 28.84 -7.40
CA THR A 599 3.00 29.21 -7.89
C THR A 599 3.87 27.97 -8.01
N THR A 600 4.47 27.75 -9.17
CA THR A 600 5.27 26.56 -9.45
C THR A 600 6.72 26.73 -9.02
N VAL A 601 7.28 25.70 -8.39
CA VAL A 601 8.72 25.57 -8.16
C VAL A 601 9.37 25.19 -9.49
N ARG A 602 10.49 25.84 -9.81
CA ARG A 602 11.28 25.56 -11.00
C ARG A 602 11.75 24.10 -10.97
N SER A 603 11.14 23.29 -11.83
CA SER A 603 11.49 21.88 -12.08
C SER A 603 12.30 21.79 -13.37
N GLN A 604 13.55 21.37 -13.30
CA GLN A 604 14.44 21.19 -14.45
C GLN A 604 14.47 19.74 -14.95
N GLY A 605 13.80 18.79 -14.30
CA GLY A 605 13.81 17.41 -14.74
C GLY A 605 12.87 16.45 -14.04
N GLY A 606 12.80 15.23 -14.57
CA GLY A 606 12.00 14.12 -14.03
C GLY A 606 10.51 14.22 -14.34
N PHE A 607 9.68 13.58 -13.49
CA PHE A 607 8.22 13.49 -13.66
C PHE A 607 7.43 14.52 -12.87
N PHE A 608 8.10 15.23 -11.96
CA PHE A 608 7.44 15.92 -10.87
C PHE A 608 7.75 17.41 -10.86
N MET A 609 6.80 18.15 -10.30
CA MET A 609 6.97 19.53 -9.91
C MET A 609 6.24 19.79 -8.61
N LEU A 610 6.68 20.81 -7.89
CA LEU A 610 6.02 21.27 -6.67
C LEU A 610 5.22 22.53 -6.98
N GLY A 611 4.02 22.61 -6.41
CA GLY A 611 3.22 23.83 -6.36
C GLY A 611 3.23 24.39 -4.94
N ASP A 612 3.52 25.68 -4.79
CA ASP A 612 3.38 26.43 -3.54
C ASP A 612 1.90 26.67 -3.26
N ILE A 613 1.43 26.10 -2.16
CA ILE A 613 0.02 26.11 -1.76
C ILE A 613 -0.24 27.06 -0.58
N ALA A 614 0.76 27.87 -0.20
CA ALA A 614 0.61 28.84 0.88
C ALA A 614 -0.57 29.79 0.59
N GLY A 615 -1.51 29.88 1.53
CA GLY A 615 -2.70 30.73 1.42
C GLY A 615 -3.84 30.16 0.57
N LEU A 616 -3.70 28.96 -0.01
CA LEU A 616 -4.78 28.29 -0.75
C LEU A 616 -5.65 27.40 0.15
N THR A 617 -5.19 27.12 1.36
CA THR A 617 -5.86 26.28 2.36
C THR A 617 -6.17 27.04 3.64
N GLY A 618 -7.28 26.66 4.28
CA GLY A 618 -7.74 27.23 5.54
C GLY A 618 -9.18 27.76 5.46
N PRO A 619 -9.67 28.45 6.51
CA PRO A 619 -11.06 28.90 6.65
C PRO A 619 -11.48 29.89 5.59
N SER A 620 -10.50 30.63 5.11
CA SER A 620 -10.67 31.76 4.21
C SER A 620 -10.00 31.49 2.86
N GLY A 621 -9.50 30.27 2.63
CA GLY A 621 -8.94 29.86 1.35
C GLY A 621 -10.06 29.46 0.36
N PRO A 622 -9.74 29.36 -0.95
CA PRO A 622 -10.71 28.97 -1.97
C PRO A 622 -11.32 27.58 -1.78
N LEU A 623 -10.70 26.73 -0.96
CA LEU A 623 -11.17 25.37 -0.64
C LEU A 623 -11.81 25.28 0.76
N ALA A 624 -12.27 26.40 1.32
CA ALA A 624 -12.80 26.47 2.68
C ALA A 624 -14.03 25.55 2.93
N SER A 625 -14.86 25.30 1.91
CA SER A 625 -16.04 24.43 2.01
C SER A 625 -15.72 22.99 2.40
N SER A 626 -14.58 22.48 1.94
CA SER A 626 -14.05 21.15 2.29
C SER A 626 -13.08 21.18 3.46
N TRP A 627 -12.77 22.36 4.01
CA TRP A 627 -11.93 22.47 5.18
C TRP A 627 -12.75 22.34 6.46
N ARG A 628 -12.43 21.31 7.25
CA ARG A 628 -13.09 21.05 8.54
C ARG A 628 -12.05 20.90 9.63
N ALA A 629 -11.62 22.02 10.19
CA ALA A 629 -10.61 22.04 11.27
C ALA A 629 -11.01 21.18 12.47
N ALA A 630 -12.30 21.15 12.84
CA ALA A 630 -12.82 20.34 13.93
C ALA A 630 -12.69 18.82 13.68
N GLU A 631 -12.71 18.39 12.42
CA GLU A 631 -12.55 16.98 12.05
C GLU A 631 -11.08 16.57 11.90
N ARG A 632 -10.15 17.54 11.78
CA ARG A 632 -8.73 17.30 11.48
C ARG A 632 -7.80 18.22 12.26
N PRO A 633 -7.82 18.17 13.60
CA PRO A 633 -6.94 19.00 14.42
C PRO A 633 -5.47 18.61 14.21
N GLY A 634 -4.62 19.59 13.89
CA GLY A 634 -3.18 19.39 13.75
C GLY A 634 -2.72 18.71 12.45
N GLU A 635 -3.61 18.50 11.47
CA GLU A 635 -3.21 17.97 10.16
C GLU A 635 -2.30 18.98 9.41
N PRO A 636 -1.19 18.55 8.78
CA PRO A 636 -0.34 19.43 8.00
C PRO A 636 -1.06 20.09 6.81
N LEU A 637 -0.65 21.31 6.48
CA LEU A 637 -1.29 22.16 5.47
C LEU A 637 -1.45 21.48 4.10
N ASP A 638 -0.41 20.77 3.66
CA ASP A 638 -0.33 20.06 2.39
C ASP A 638 -1.22 18.81 2.33
N TRP A 639 -1.41 18.13 3.47
CA TRP A 639 -2.38 17.03 3.56
C TRP A 639 -3.79 17.53 3.41
N THR A 640 -4.14 18.58 4.18
CA THR A 640 -5.44 19.23 4.09
C THR A 640 -5.70 19.74 2.67
N PHE A 641 -4.71 20.38 2.03
CA PHE A 641 -4.84 20.84 0.64
C PHE A 641 -5.11 19.70 -0.32
N CYS A 642 -4.27 18.66 -0.32
CA CYS A 642 -4.40 17.57 -1.30
C CYS A 642 -5.73 16.83 -1.15
N ARG A 643 -6.25 16.68 0.07
CA ARG A 643 -7.59 16.11 0.31
C ARG A 643 -8.71 17.03 -0.20
N ALA A 644 -8.62 18.33 0.10
CA ALA A 644 -9.63 19.29 -0.35
C ALA A 644 -9.64 19.44 -1.87
N LEU A 645 -8.46 19.43 -2.51
CA LEU A 645 -8.29 19.43 -3.95
C LEU A 645 -8.97 18.21 -4.60
N ALA A 646 -8.79 17.03 -4.00
CA ALA A 646 -9.45 15.81 -4.44
C ALA A 646 -10.96 15.87 -4.26
N ALA A 647 -11.45 16.40 -3.14
CA ALA A 647 -12.89 16.48 -2.86
C ALA A 647 -13.62 17.50 -3.75
N GLU A 648 -13.05 18.70 -3.92
CA GLU A 648 -13.72 19.81 -4.61
C GLU A 648 -13.50 19.78 -6.13
N LEU A 649 -12.29 19.40 -6.57
CA LEU A 649 -11.91 19.44 -7.97
C LEU A 649 -11.71 18.05 -8.58
N GLY A 650 -11.75 16.98 -7.79
CA GLY A 650 -11.47 15.63 -8.27
C GLY A 650 -10.03 15.48 -8.78
N ILE A 651 -9.08 16.28 -8.29
CA ILE A 651 -7.66 16.17 -8.63
C ILE A 651 -6.89 15.62 -7.44
N VAL A 652 -6.17 14.52 -7.63
CA VAL A 652 -5.26 13.96 -6.62
C VAL A 652 -3.86 14.51 -6.85
N ALA A 653 -3.33 15.21 -5.84
CA ALA A 653 -1.91 15.54 -5.70
C ALA A 653 -1.33 14.78 -4.50
N LEU A 654 -0.03 14.95 -4.23
CA LEU A 654 0.59 14.37 -3.04
C LEU A 654 1.14 15.43 -2.07
N PRO A 655 0.92 15.28 -0.76
CA PRO A 655 1.57 16.13 0.23
C PRO A 655 3.08 15.85 0.26
N VAL A 656 3.86 16.91 0.49
CA VAL A 656 5.34 16.87 0.44
C VAL A 656 5.96 16.71 1.83
N SER A 657 5.24 17.03 2.90
CA SER A 657 5.70 16.89 4.29
C SER A 657 6.23 15.51 4.68
N PRO A 658 5.79 14.37 4.10
CA PRO A 658 6.40 13.05 4.34
C PRO A 658 7.80 12.89 3.72
N PHE A 659 8.15 13.73 2.75
CA PHE A 659 9.47 13.78 2.11
C PHE A 659 10.47 14.61 2.93
N PHE A 660 10.08 15.09 4.11
CA PHE A 660 10.94 15.84 5.03
C PHE A 660 11.12 15.08 6.35
N GLY A 661 12.24 15.35 7.01
CA GLY A 661 12.52 14.96 8.38
C GLY A 661 11.79 15.83 9.40
N PRO A 662 11.77 15.41 10.67
CA PRO A 662 11.10 16.16 11.74
C PRO A 662 11.68 17.56 11.95
N GLY A 663 12.99 17.74 11.70
CA GLY A 663 13.73 18.98 11.91
C GLY A 663 13.63 20.00 10.77
N ALA A 664 12.96 19.68 9.66
CA ALA A 664 12.80 20.61 8.54
C ALA A 664 11.98 21.86 8.96
N PRO A 665 12.33 23.06 8.46
CA PRO A 665 11.59 24.29 8.77
C PRO A 665 10.09 24.13 8.51
N PRO A 666 9.21 24.38 9.50
CA PRO A 666 7.76 24.18 9.34
C PRO A 666 7.15 24.96 8.18
N ASP A 667 7.72 26.13 7.85
CA ASP A 667 7.28 27.03 6.79
C ASP A 667 7.60 26.53 5.37
N VAL A 668 8.49 25.55 5.24
CA VAL A 668 8.85 24.88 3.98
C VAL A 668 8.22 23.48 3.93
N ARG A 669 8.28 22.73 5.04
CA ARG A 669 7.88 21.32 5.12
C ARG A 669 6.45 21.05 4.66
N THR A 670 5.52 21.95 4.97
CA THR A 670 4.08 21.76 4.68
C THR A 670 3.57 22.68 3.55
N ARG A 671 4.48 23.44 2.93
CA ARG A 671 4.15 24.53 1.99
C ARG A 671 3.79 24.05 0.59
N PHE A 672 4.15 22.83 0.24
CA PHE A 672 4.11 22.35 -1.14
C PHE A 672 3.21 21.12 -1.32
N ALA A 673 2.58 21.05 -2.48
CA ALA A 673 2.00 19.83 -3.02
C ALA A 673 2.77 19.37 -4.26
N ARG A 674 2.96 18.06 -4.42
CA ARG A 674 3.65 17.45 -5.57
C ARG A 674 2.64 17.02 -6.63
N PHE A 675 2.92 17.40 -7.88
CA PHE A 675 2.16 17.02 -9.06
C PHE A 675 3.03 16.22 -10.02
N CYS A 676 2.46 15.17 -10.61
CA CYS A 676 3.07 14.31 -11.59
C CYS A 676 2.50 14.61 -12.98
N PHE A 677 3.34 15.10 -13.88
CA PHE A 677 2.95 15.39 -15.27
C PHE A 677 3.28 14.24 -16.24
N ALA A 678 3.75 13.10 -15.72
CA ALA A 678 3.86 11.85 -16.49
C ALA A 678 2.46 11.26 -16.73
N LYS A 679 1.64 11.94 -17.53
CA LYS A 679 0.24 11.61 -17.83
C LYS A 679 -0.07 11.95 -19.27
N THR A 680 -1.08 11.34 -19.89
CA THR A 680 -1.56 11.66 -21.24
C THR A 680 -1.93 13.13 -21.39
N ASP A 681 -1.87 13.67 -22.60
CA ASP A 681 -2.27 15.05 -22.91
C ASP A 681 -3.72 15.29 -22.45
N ALA A 682 -4.62 14.33 -22.70
CA ALA A 682 -6.02 14.40 -22.27
C ALA A 682 -6.16 14.53 -20.75
N THR A 683 -5.38 13.76 -19.96
CA THR A 683 -5.39 13.89 -18.50
C THR A 683 -4.88 15.25 -18.04
N LEU A 684 -3.85 15.80 -18.70
CA LEU A 684 -3.28 17.11 -18.35
C LEU A 684 -4.22 18.26 -18.73
N GLU A 685 -4.90 18.19 -19.86
CA GLU A 685 -5.91 19.18 -20.26
C GLU A 685 -7.15 19.12 -19.36
N GLU A 686 -7.59 17.93 -18.96
CA GLU A 686 -8.67 17.78 -17.97
C GLU A 686 -8.26 18.36 -16.60
N ALA A 687 -7.00 18.13 -16.19
CA ALA A 687 -6.46 18.75 -14.98
C ALA A 687 -6.51 20.28 -15.07
N LYS A 688 -6.13 20.85 -16.22
CA LYS A 688 -6.17 22.30 -16.49
C LYS A 688 -7.59 22.85 -16.40
N LEU A 689 -8.57 22.18 -16.99
CA LEU A 689 -9.98 22.56 -16.91
C LEU A 689 -10.49 22.59 -15.46
N ARG A 690 -10.18 21.56 -14.67
CA ARG A 690 -10.57 21.47 -13.26
C ARG A 690 -9.88 22.52 -12.40
N LEU A 691 -8.57 22.72 -12.61
CA LEU A 691 -7.78 23.74 -11.91
C LEU A 691 -8.30 25.17 -12.16
N ALA A 692 -8.89 25.45 -13.33
CA ALA A 692 -9.51 26.75 -13.60
C ALA A 692 -10.66 27.08 -12.62
N ARG A 693 -11.33 26.07 -12.05
CA ARG A 693 -12.36 26.27 -11.02
C ARG A 693 -11.76 26.76 -9.70
N LEU A 694 -10.50 26.41 -9.40
CA LEU A 694 -9.80 26.93 -8.22
C LEU A 694 -9.63 28.45 -8.31
N HIS A 695 -9.31 28.96 -9.51
CA HIS A 695 -9.23 30.39 -9.76
C HIS A 695 -10.59 31.08 -9.54
N ALA A 696 -11.67 30.49 -10.07
CA ALA A 696 -13.03 31.01 -9.90
C ALA A 696 -13.49 31.02 -8.43
N LEU A 697 -13.00 30.10 -7.59
CA LEU A 697 -13.26 30.09 -6.14
C LEU A 697 -12.45 31.14 -5.37
N ARG A 698 -11.43 31.75 -5.99
CA ARG A 698 -10.60 32.82 -5.39
C ARG A 698 -11.09 34.23 -5.76
N ALA A 699 -11.63 34.38 -6.97
CA ALA A 699 -12.16 35.64 -7.50
C ALA A 699 -13.54 35.93 -6.90
#